data_AF-J4KR14-F1
#
_entry.id   AF-J4KR14-F1
#
_cell.length_a   1.000
_cell.length_b   1.000
_cell.length_c   1.000
_cell.angle_alpha   90.00
_cell.angle_beta   90.00
_cell.angle_gamma   90.00
#
_symmetry.space_group_name_H-M   'P 1'
#
loop_
_entity.id
_entity.type
_entity.pdbx_description
1 polymer ?
#
loop_
_entity_poly.entity_id
_entity_poly.type
_entity_poly.pdbx_seq_one_letter_code
_entity_poly.pdbx_strand_id
1 'polypeptide(L)'
;MEDRKRPAVGSADDLAPPSKRVAVNGSKTKDEAPDMKEESWIEVYTKGAIYRQMQEYSRRAATAESRLEEVHKRAVHHDDHIRIIDAWWQQVLDEIELLADASAATKKLEGPPFLSSVSFKDLQHFQSHLQDKGKAIGTKTENLLQRIAALRGEVKPETSALEGKITGLLAAQKEYLLRLDRLNSEKDALSEQLNTATLRYFKAEKKLDRAKSSQVQKLEQQAFANATRPPSATKEGSEEPVPSIGTNAELLLKYEETTAAAAKQKEQLDNLFREIRTLQDENSTWKAKRESWSDEDFIRTDVFKQFKGQNEELIKRINNLEATNKQLREEAEKLQSERTTFRTQLEADASQVTQELEADIAARDQDLARVRSARDEILAENTQRKASMEQERQSLENMKELVAAKEDRISALESEIARLKPSDAEQSTADISTMTEDELRQSYKKLEKDFQAINDELPSIEKAFKRMRDLGQKRVMDFDGLEEKIQLLIAEKNKADQKYFAARKDADTRNNEIRSLRHQNSKSAEIIAQLKELESQNRTLLGNLEKQMGDLRLTNATLVSENKKMESATLEGTRRIESLNKQITDLTSLVKSKDSASAIVKERNIQQEAEVEKLKVRIEHAQKDRDNWRSKALSNSSEEEEMLRTFALCSICRNNFKNTALKTCGHLFCSKCVDDRISNRMRKCPSCSRAFDKMDVMPVHH
;
A
#
# COMPACT_ATOMS: atom_id res chain seq x y z
N MET A 1 -47.40 -17.30 -19.77
CA MET A 1 -45.93 -17.38 -19.89
C MET A 1 -45.34 -16.25 -19.09
N GLU A 2 -44.57 -16.62 -18.07
CA GLU A 2 -43.51 -15.86 -17.41
C GLU A 2 -43.86 -14.56 -16.66
N ASP A 3 -44.29 -14.74 -15.41
CA ASP A 3 -44.17 -13.76 -14.33
C ASP A 3 -42.70 -13.66 -13.85
N ARG A 4 -42.08 -12.50 -14.07
CA ARG A 4 -40.80 -12.12 -13.46
C ARG A 4 -41.04 -11.48 -12.09
N LYS A 5 -40.82 -12.23 -11.01
CA LYS A 5 -40.67 -11.69 -9.65
C LYS A 5 -39.21 -11.30 -9.37
N ARG A 6 -39.02 -10.05 -8.93
CA ARG A 6 -37.80 -9.51 -8.32
C ARG A 6 -37.50 -10.22 -6.99
N PRO A 7 -36.24 -10.31 -6.52
CA PRO A 7 -35.98 -10.46 -5.10
C PRO A 7 -35.71 -9.08 -4.46
N ALA A 8 -36.41 -8.82 -3.35
CA ALA A 8 -36.12 -7.72 -2.44
C ALA A 8 -35.06 -8.16 -1.43
N VAL A 9 -34.09 -7.29 -1.23
CA VAL A 9 -33.12 -7.30 -0.13
C VAL A 9 -33.87 -6.96 1.16
N GLY A 10 -33.67 -7.76 2.21
CA GLY A 10 -34.21 -7.53 3.55
C GLY A 10 -33.25 -8.06 4.59
N SER A 11 -32.39 -7.17 5.08
CA SER A 11 -31.54 -7.35 6.25
C SER A 11 -32.40 -7.27 7.52
N ALA A 12 -32.34 -8.29 8.38
CA ALA A 12 -32.68 -8.19 9.79
C ALA A 12 -32.00 -9.35 10.53
N ASP A 13 -30.87 -9.05 11.17
CA ASP A 13 -30.25 -9.89 12.18
C ASP A 13 -31.19 -9.99 13.38
N ASP A 14 -31.73 -11.18 13.65
CA ASP A 14 -32.41 -11.50 14.90
C ASP A 14 -31.37 -12.00 15.93
N LEU A 15 -31.04 -11.10 16.86
CA LEU A 15 -30.32 -11.39 18.10
C LEU A 15 -31.19 -12.31 18.99
N ALA A 16 -30.91 -13.60 19.00
CA ALA A 16 -31.43 -14.51 20.02
C ALA A 16 -30.63 -14.36 21.35
N PRO A 17 -31.29 -14.27 22.53
CA PRO A 17 -30.61 -14.11 23.81
C PRO A 17 -30.02 -15.44 24.31
N PRO A 18 -28.98 -15.41 25.17
CA PRO A 18 -28.26 -16.62 25.55
C PRO A 18 -29.07 -17.47 26.53
N SER A 19 -29.33 -18.72 26.13
CA SER A 19 -29.86 -19.78 26.98
C SER A 19 -28.90 -20.10 28.13
N LYS A 20 -29.37 -19.93 29.37
CA LYS A 20 -28.68 -20.33 30.61
C LYS A 20 -28.51 -21.84 30.64
N ARG A 21 -27.26 -22.33 30.59
CA ARG A 21 -26.92 -23.72 30.93
C ARG A 21 -26.91 -23.90 32.44
N VAL A 22 -27.84 -24.72 32.94
CA VAL A 22 -27.79 -25.34 34.27
C VAL A 22 -26.75 -26.45 34.24
N ALA A 23 -25.88 -26.47 35.24
CA ALA A 23 -24.89 -27.52 35.46
C ALA A 23 -25.55 -28.79 36.02
N VAL A 24 -25.24 -29.96 35.46
CA VAL A 24 -25.58 -31.25 36.07
C VAL A 24 -24.32 -32.11 36.13
N ASN A 25 -23.81 -32.28 37.35
CA ASN A 25 -22.93 -33.38 37.74
C ASN A 25 -23.83 -34.42 38.43
N GLY A 26 -23.72 -35.67 38.02
CA GLY A 26 -24.75 -36.69 38.25
C GLY A 26 -24.83 -37.29 39.65
N SER A 27 -26.02 -37.84 39.95
CA SER A 27 -26.19 -39.02 40.80
C SER A 27 -27.46 -39.78 40.38
N LYS A 28 -27.35 -41.11 40.31
CA LYS A 28 -28.37 -42.10 39.93
C LYS A 28 -29.75 -41.90 40.57
N THR A 29 -30.81 -42.07 39.79
CA THR A 29 -32.12 -42.70 40.12
C THR A 29 -32.81 -43.02 38.78
N LYS A 30 -33.03 -44.29 38.42
CA LYS A 30 -34.24 -45.10 38.68
C LYS A 30 -35.49 -44.55 37.97
N ASP A 31 -36.00 -45.38 37.06
CA ASP A 31 -37.24 -45.32 36.26
C ASP A 31 -37.38 -44.20 35.21
N GLU A 32 -37.27 -44.61 33.94
CA GLU A 32 -37.44 -43.78 32.74
C GLU A 32 -38.91 -43.40 32.54
N ALA A 33 -39.18 -42.08 32.49
CA ALA A 33 -40.36 -41.54 31.83
C ALA A 33 -40.15 -41.56 30.29
N PRO A 34 -41.18 -41.90 29.49
CA PRO A 34 -41.05 -42.07 28.04
C PRO A 34 -40.60 -40.80 27.27
N ASP A 35 -40.80 -39.60 27.81
CA ASP A 35 -40.43 -38.33 27.14
C ASP A 35 -38.90 -38.11 26.99
N MET A 36 -38.08 -38.59 27.93
CA MET A 36 -36.61 -38.41 27.88
C MET A 36 -35.92 -39.24 26.79
N LYS A 37 -36.56 -40.33 26.34
CA LYS A 37 -36.06 -41.17 25.23
C LYS A 37 -36.26 -40.51 23.88
N GLU A 38 -37.31 -39.72 23.73
CA GLU A 38 -37.65 -39.04 22.49
C GLU A 38 -36.70 -37.87 22.22
N GLU A 39 -36.38 -37.06 23.25
CA GLU A 39 -35.36 -36.01 23.17
C GLU A 39 -33.95 -36.58 22.86
N SER A 40 -33.57 -37.67 23.53
CA SER A 40 -32.31 -38.37 23.25
C SER A 40 -32.26 -38.89 21.80
N TRP A 41 -33.37 -39.41 21.28
CA TRP A 41 -33.44 -39.89 19.90
C TRP A 41 -33.34 -38.75 18.89
N ILE A 42 -34.01 -37.62 19.14
CA ILE A 42 -33.91 -36.41 18.32
C ILE A 42 -32.48 -35.86 18.31
N GLU A 43 -31.79 -35.85 19.46
CA GLU A 43 -30.38 -35.47 19.53
C GLU A 43 -29.46 -36.40 18.74
N VAL A 44 -29.66 -37.71 18.82
CA VAL A 44 -28.85 -38.69 18.06
C VAL A 44 -29.13 -38.57 16.56
N TYR A 45 -30.39 -38.35 16.18
CA TYR A 45 -30.80 -38.16 14.79
C TYR A 45 -30.22 -36.87 14.20
N THR A 46 -30.28 -35.75 14.93
CA THR A 46 -29.71 -34.46 14.52
C THR A 46 -28.19 -34.52 14.44
N LYS A 47 -27.50 -35.14 15.41
CA LYS A 47 -26.05 -35.40 15.33
C LYS A 47 -25.70 -36.28 14.12
N GLY A 48 -26.49 -37.31 13.83
CA GLY A 48 -26.33 -38.16 12.65
C GLY A 48 -26.56 -37.41 11.32
N ALA A 49 -27.53 -36.49 11.28
CA ALA A 49 -27.78 -35.64 10.12
C ALA A 49 -26.63 -34.65 9.88
N ILE A 50 -26.15 -33.99 10.94
CA ILE A 50 -24.98 -33.10 10.88
C ILE A 50 -23.75 -33.89 10.40
N TYR A 51 -23.52 -35.10 10.91
CA TYR A 51 -22.39 -35.93 10.49
C TYR A 51 -22.46 -36.31 9.00
N ARG A 52 -23.65 -36.70 8.50
CA ARG A 52 -23.86 -36.95 7.06
C ARG A 52 -23.60 -35.71 6.23
N GLN A 53 -24.04 -34.53 6.70
CA GLN A 53 -23.79 -33.26 6.03
C GLN A 53 -22.31 -32.86 6.04
N MET A 54 -21.58 -33.14 7.12
CA MET A 54 -20.13 -32.95 7.19
C MET A 54 -19.37 -33.89 6.26
N GLN A 55 -19.80 -35.15 6.14
CA GLN A 55 -19.24 -36.09 5.15
C GLN A 55 -19.52 -35.61 3.72
N GLU A 56 -20.69 -35.02 3.47
CA GLU A 56 -21.01 -34.42 2.18
C GLU A 56 -20.13 -33.20 1.87
N TYR A 57 -19.87 -32.35 2.86
CA TYR A 57 -18.91 -31.25 2.72
C TYR A 57 -17.49 -31.74 2.49
N SER A 58 -17.07 -32.81 3.17
CA SER A 58 -15.76 -33.45 2.95
C SER A 58 -15.63 -33.98 1.51
N ARG A 59 -16.67 -34.66 1.00
CA ARG A 59 -16.70 -35.12 -0.40
C ARG A 59 -16.65 -33.96 -1.39
N ARG A 60 -17.41 -32.89 -1.15
CA ARG A 60 -17.38 -31.69 -1.99
C ARG A 60 -16.02 -30.98 -1.96
N ALA A 61 -15.37 -30.94 -0.81
CA ALA A 61 -14.02 -30.39 -0.66
C ALA A 61 -13.00 -31.22 -1.44
N ALA A 62 -13.02 -32.55 -1.31
CA ALA A 62 -12.13 -33.43 -2.08
C ALA A 62 -12.33 -33.29 -3.60
N THR A 63 -13.58 -33.17 -4.07
CA THR A 63 -13.87 -32.93 -5.50
C THR A 63 -13.37 -31.54 -5.96
N ALA A 64 -13.53 -30.52 -5.11
CA ALA A 64 -13.03 -29.18 -5.42
C ALA A 64 -11.50 -29.11 -5.46
N GLU A 65 -10.81 -29.79 -4.54
CA GLU A 65 -9.35 -29.92 -4.52
C GLU A 65 -8.83 -30.64 -5.77
N SER A 66 -9.46 -31.75 -6.17
CA SER A 66 -9.13 -32.47 -7.41
C SER A 66 -9.28 -31.59 -8.65
N ARG A 67 -10.37 -30.82 -8.73
CA ARG A 67 -10.59 -29.86 -9.83
C ARG A 67 -9.55 -28.73 -9.81
N LEU A 68 -9.15 -28.26 -8.64
CA LEU A 68 -8.13 -27.23 -8.49
C LEU A 68 -6.77 -27.75 -8.97
N GLU A 69 -6.41 -28.99 -8.63
CA GLU A 69 -5.19 -29.63 -9.10
C GLU A 69 -5.18 -29.80 -10.63
N GLU A 70 -6.31 -30.18 -11.22
CA GLU A 70 -6.45 -30.29 -12.68
C GLU A 70 -6.30 -28.92 -13.37
N VAL A 71 -6.94 -27.89 -12.84
CA VAL A 71 -6.80 -26.51 -13.35
C VAL A 71 -5.36 -26.02 -13.21
N HIS A 72 -4.70 -26.32 -12.09
CA HIS A 72 -3.31 -25.95 -11.87
C HIS A 72 -2.37 -26.63 -12.88
N LYS A 73 -2.56 -27.92 -13.17
CA LYS A 73 -1.79 -28.63 -14.22
C LYS A 73 -1.96 -28.00 -15.59
N ARG A 74 -3.20 -27.61 -15.96
CA ARG A 74 -3.47 -26.91 -17.22
C ARG A 74 -2.84 -25.51 -17.25
N ALA A 75 -2.88 -24.78 -16.14
CA ALA A 75 -2.27 -23.47 -16.01
C ALA A 75 -0.76 -23.54 -16.22
N VAL A 76 -0.06 -24.45 -15.52
CA VAL A 76 1.38 -24.68 -15.69
C VAL A 76 1.72 -25.03 -17.13
N HIS A 77 0.95 -25.94 -17.75
CA HIS A 77 1.14 -26.29 -19.16
C HIS A 77 0.99 -25.08 -20.09
N HIS A 78 -0.02 -24.23 -19.90
CA HIS A 78 -0.20 -23.02 -20.72
C HIS A 78 0.87 -21.96 -20.46
N ASP A 79 1.28 -21.77 -19.21
CA ASP A 79 2.36 -20.85 -18.84
C ASP A 79 3.69 -21.26 -19.50
N ASP A 80 3.98 -22.56 -19.57
CA ASP A 80 5.16 -23.06 -20.28
C ASP A 80 5.08 -22.80 -21.80
N HIS A 81 3.89 -22.91 -22.41
CA HIS A 81 3.70 -22.51 -23.82
C HIS A 81 3.93 -21.01 -24.03
N ILE A 82 3.44 -20.17 -23.11
CA ILE A 82 3.63 -18.72 -23.18
C ILE A 82 5.11 -18.36 -23.05
N ARG A 83 5.84 -19.00 -22.11
CA ARG A 83 7.29 -18.83 -21.97
C ARG A 83 8.06 -19.24 -23.22
N ILE A 84 7.64 -20.33 -23.87
CA ILE A 84 8.24 -20.77 -25.15
C ILE A 84 8.00 -19.73 -26.24
N ILE A 85 6.79 -19.18 -26.35
CA ILE A 85 6.46 -18.13 -27.32
C ILE A 85 7.26 -16.86 -27.05
N ASP A 86 7.38 -16.44 -25.78
CA ASP A 86 8.12 -15.25 -25.39
C ASP A 86 9.62 -15.38 -25.71
N ALA A 87 10.23 -16.50 -25.31
CA ALA A 87 11.64 -16.79 -25.65
C ALA A 87 11.86 -16.90 -27.16
N TRP A 88 10.92 -17.49 -27.90
CA TRP A 88 10.98 -17.53 -29.37
C TRP A 88 10.86 -16.13 -29.99
N TRP A 89 9.99 -15.27 -29.45
CA TRP A 89 9.86 -13.91 -29.97
C TRP A 89 11.11 -13.08 -29.72
N GLN A 90 11.72 -13.21 -28.54
CA GLN A 90 13.03 -12.60 -28.26
C GLN A 90 14.09 -13.09 -29.26
N GLN A 91 14.16 -14.40 -29.51
CA GLN A 91 15.07 -14.95 -30.51
C GLN A 91 14.85 -14.35 -31.91
N VAL A 92 13.60 -14.22 -32.36
CA VAL A 92 13.30 -13.63 -33.68
C VAL A 92 13.65 -12.14 -33.72
N LEU A 93 13.45 -11.40 -32.63
CA LEU A 93 13.84 -9.99 -32.53
C LEU A 93 15.37 -9.84 -32.62
N ASP A 94 16.12 -10.68 -31.91
CA ASP A 94 17.59 -10.70 -31.96
C ASP A 94 18.10 -11.04 -33.37
N GLU A 95 17.47 -12.00 -34.05
CA GLU A 95 17.79 -12.36 -35.44
C GLU A 95 17.50 -11.20 -36.42
N ILE A 96 16.41 -10.45 -36.20
CA ILE A 96 16.06 -9.26 -37.01
C ILE A 96 17.04 -8.11 -36.74
N GLU A 97 17.44 -7.89 -35.48
CA GLU A 97 18.44 -6.87 -35.11
C GLU A 97 19.79 -7.16 -35.78
N LEU A 98 20.23 -8.42 -35.77
CA LEU A 98 21.45 -8.86 -36.45
C LEU A 98 21.37 -8.66 -37.97
N LEU A 99 20.22 -8.93 -38.59
CA LEU A 99 19.99 -8.67 -40.02
C LEU A 99 19.96 -7.17 -40.34
N ALA A 100 19.46 -6.33 -39.43
CA ALA A 100 19.44 -4.88 -39.58
C ALA A 100 20.86 -4.28 -39.44
N ASP A 101 21.64 -4.76 -38.49
CA ASP A 101 23.04 -4.36 -38.28
C ASP A 101 23.96 -4.85 -39.39
N ALA A 102 23.68 -6.00 -40.02
CA ALA A 102 24.43 -6.47 -41.18
C ALA A 102 24.19 -5.61 -42.45
N SER A 103 23.04 -4.93 -42.53
CA SER A 103 22.65 -4.03 -43.63
C SER A 103 23.16 -2.59 -43.43
N ALA A 104 23.39 -2.17 -42.19
CA ALA A 104 23.96 -0.87 -41.84
C ALA A 104 25.48 -0.97 -41.69
N ALA A 105 26.25 -0.34 -42.58
CA ALA A 105 27.70 -0.28 -42.43
C ALA A 105 28.09 0.27 -41.03
N THR A 106 29.01 -0.45 -40.37
CA THR A 106 29.77 -0.14 -39.13
C THR A 106 29.05 -0.19 -37.77
N LYS A 107 29.16 -1.33 -37.07
CA LYS A 107 30.08 -1.55 -35.92
C LYS A 107 29.94 -3.00 -35.43
N LYS A 108 31.06 -3.73 -35.31
CA LYS A 108 31.09 -5.01 -34.61
C LYS A 108 30.82 -4.75 -33.12
N LEU A 109 29.67 -5.22 -32.62
CA LEU A 109 29.39 -5.34 -31.20
C LEU A 109 30.08 -6.61 -30.69
N GLU A 110 31.13 -6.46 -29.89
CA GLU A 110 31.72 -7.54 -29.08
C GLU A 110 30.78 -7.83 -27.90
N GLY A 111 29.71 -8.57 -28.17
CA GLY A 111 28.85 -9.18 -27.15
C GLY A 111 29.07 -10.70 -27.08
N PRO A 112 28.77 -11.34 -25.94
CA PRO A 112 28.82 -12.80 -25.84
C PRO A 112 27.93 -13.45 -26.92
N PRO A 113 28.28 -14.66 -27.42
CA PRO A 113 27.53 -15.31 -28.48
C PRO A 113 26.07 -15.49 -28.07
N PHE A 114 25.16 -14.93 -28.86
CA PHE A 114 23.72 -15.15 -28.69
C PHE A 114 23.43 -16.65 -28.76
N LEU A 115 22.66 -17.14 -27.79
CA LEU A 115 22.24 -18.54 -27.74
C LEU A 115 21.25 -18.78 -28.89
N SER A 116 21.74 -19.29 -30.01
CA SER A 116 20.97 -19.50 -31.26
C SER A 116 19.92 -20.62 -31.19
N SER A 117 19.63 -21.15 -30.01
CA SER A 117 18.63 -22.21 -29.85
C SER A 117 18.02 -22.18 -28.46
N VAL A 118 16.72 -21.96 -28.41
CA VAL A 118 15.91 -22.18 -27.22
C VAL A 118 15.54 -23.66 -27.18
N SER A 119 16.02 -24.40 -26.18
CA SER A 119 15.73 -25.83 -25.99
C SER A 119 14.91 -26.06 -24.72
N PHE A 120 13.72 -26.65 -24.88
CA PHE A 120 12.87 -27.03 -23.76
C PHE A 120 12.55 -28.52 -23.82
N LYS A 121 12.52 -29.17 -22.65
CA LYS A 121 12.10 -30.56 -22.53
C LYS A 121 10.58 -30.63 -22.70
N ASP A 122 10.10 -31.62 -23.46
CA ASP A 122 8.71 -32.07 -23.57
C ASP A 122 7.75 -31.38 -24.58
N LEU A 123 8.21 -30.42 -25.42
CA LEU A 123 7.36 -29.75 -26.43
C LEU A 123 8.00 -29.61 -27.84
N GLN A 124 8.62 -30.69 -28.33
CA GLN A 124 9.38 -30.70 -29.59
C GLN A 124 8.58 -30.30 -30.84
N HIS A 125 7.31 -30.73 -30.95
CA HIS A 125 6.48 -30.40 -32.12
C HIS A 125 6.13 -28.90 -32.20
N PHE A 126 5.84 -28.27 -31.06
CA PHE A 126 5.54 -26.84 -30.98
C PHE A 126 6.79 -26.00 -31.28
N GLN A 127 7.94 -26.43 -30.76
CA GLN A 127 9.23 -25.81 -31.04
C GLN A 127 9.59 -25.84 -32.53
N SER A 128 9.39 -26.98 -33.21
CA SER A 128 9.63 -27.11 -34.66
C SER A 128 8.73 -26.15 -35.47
N HIS A 129 7.45 -26.04 -35.09
CA HIS A 129 6.51 -25.13 -35.75
C HIS A 129 6.97 -23.67 -35.64
N LEU A 130 7.41 -23.26 -34.46
CA LEU A 130 7.92 -21.91 -34.22
C LEU A 130 9.22 -21.64 -34.99
N GLN A 131 10.16 -22.60 -35.03
CA GLN A 131 11.39 -22.47 -35.83
C GLN A 131 11.11 -22.29 -37.32
N ASP A 132 10.16 -23.03 -37.89
CA ASP A 132 9.79 -22.89 -39.31
C ASP A 132 9.14 -21.53 -39.60
N LYS A 133 8.32 -21.02 -38.68
CA LYS A 133 7.76 -19.66 -38.78
C LYS A 133 8.83 -18.59 -38.62
N GLY A 134 9.80 -18.78 -37.72
CA GLY A 134 10.93 -17.89 -37.50
C GLY A 134 11.77 -17.71 -38.76
N LYS A 135 12.15 -18.81 -39.42
CA LYS A 135 12.89 -18.78 -40.70
C LYS A 135 12.14 -18.01 -41.80
N ALA A 136 10.82 -18.18 -41.89
CA ALA A 136 9.99 -17.46 -42.85
C ALA A 136 9.88 -15.95 -42.55
N ILE A 137 9.94 -15.56 -41.27
CA ILE A 137 9.96 -14.15 -40.84
C ILE A 137 11.33 -13.53 -41.13
N GLY A 138 12.43 -14.22 -40.79
CA GLY A 138 13.80 -13.75 -41.04
C GLY A 138 14.03 -13.46 -42.52
N THR A 139 13.70 -14.41 -43.40
CA THR A 139 13.84 -14.23 -44.87
C THR A 139 13.00 -13.08 -45.43
N LYS A 140 11.77 -12.87 -44.95
CA LYS A 140 10.95 -11.72 -45.37
C LYS A 140 11.51 -10.39 -44.87
N THR A 141 12.07 -10.39 -43.66
CA THR A 141 12.62 -9.20 -43.02
C THR A 141 13.93 -8.76 -43.68
N GLU A 142 14.81 -9.71 -44.01
CA GLU A 142 16.03 -9.47 -44.78
C GLU A 142 15.73 -8.79 -46.13
N ASN A 143 14.75 -9.31 -46.89
CA ASN A 143 14.32 -8.73 -48.16
C ASN A 143 13.77 -7.30 -48.00
N LEU A 144 13.04 -7.03 -46.91
CA LEU A 144 12.51 -5.70 -46.58
C LEU A 144 13.62 -4.73 -46.20
N LEU A 145 14.56 -5.16 -45.37
CA LEU A 145 15.70 -4.36 -44.91
C LEU A 145 16.65 -4.02 -46.07
N GLN A 146 16.92 -4.96 -46.98
CA GLN A 146 17.69 -4.69 -48.21
C GLN A 146 16.98 -3.66 -49.10
N ARG A 147 15.65 -3.73 -49.23
CA ARG A 147 14.86 -2.78 -50.01
C ARG A 147 14.82 -1.39 -49.37
N ILE A 148 14.75 -1.32 -48.04
CA ILE A 148 14.79 -0.06 -47.28
C ILE A 148 16.18 0.57 -47.35
N ALA A 149 17.25 -0.22 -47.23
CA ALA A 149 18.63 0.26 -47.38
C ALA A 149 18.89 0.81 -48.78
N ALA A 150 18.34 0.18 -49.83
CA ALA A 150 18.43 0.69 -51.20
C ALA A 150 17.67 2.02 -51.44
N LEU A 151 16.67 2.34 -50.62
CA LEU A 151 15.86 3.57 -50.72
C LEU A 151 16.36 4.70 -49.79
N ARG A 152 17.19 4.36 -48.80
CA ARG A 152 17.71 5.29 -47.80
C ARG A 152 19.02 5.89 -48.33
N GLY A 153 18.92 6.98 -49.09
CA GLY A 153 20.08 7.80 -49.47
C GLY A 153 20.86 8.36 -48.26
N GLU A 154 21.83 9.24 -48.48
CA GLU A 154 22.69 9.79 -47.42
C GLU A 154 21.88 10.42 -46.26
N VAL A 155 22.05 9.86 -45.07
CA VAL A 155 21.38 10.30 -43.83
C VAL A 155 22.00 11.63 -43.38
N LYS A 156 21.18 12.68 -43.28
CA LYS A 156 21.63 13.99 -42.80
C LYS A 156 22.12 13.89 -41.34
N PRO A 157 23.16 14.63 -40.95
CA PRO A 157 23.73 14.56 -39.60
C PRO A 157 22.75 14.93 -38.48
N GLU A 158 21.77 15.81 -38.75
CA GLU A 158 20.70 16.15 -37.80
C GLU A 158 19.74 14.98 -37.53
N THR A 159 19.42 14.17 -38.54
CA THR A 159 18.61 12.97 -38.37
C THR A 159 19.32 11.90 -37.55
N SER A 160 20.64 11.74 -37.72
CA SER A 160 21.46 10.83 -36.90
C SER A 160 21.56 11.31 -35.44
N ALA A 161 21.66 12.62 -35.20
CA ALA A 161 21.65 13.19 -33.85
C ALA A 161 20.30 13.01 -33.13
N LEU A 162 19.18 13.13 -33.86
CA LEU A 162 17.84 12.86 -33.34
C LEU A 162 17.63 11.37 -33.04
N GLU A 163 18.07 10.47 -33.92
CA GLU A 163 18.08 9.03 -33.68
C GLU A 163 18.90 8.67 -32.42
N GLY A 164 20.05 9.31 -32.21
CA GLY A 164 20.86 9.14 -30.99
C GLY A 164 20.14 9.60 -29.71
N LYS A 165 19.38 10.70 -29.77
CA LYS A 165 18.56 11.14 -28.63
C LYS A 165 17.39 10.20 -28.35
N ILE A 166 16.70 9.73 -29.39
CA ILE A 166 15.57 8.81 -29.27
C ILE A 166 16.02 7.48 -28.68
N THR A 167 17.14 6.93 -29.16
CA THR A 167 17.72 5.68 -28.62
C THR A 167 18.15 5.83 -27.16
N GLY A 168 18.77 6.97 -26.79
CA GLY A 168 19.11 7.27 -25.39
C GLY A 168 17.89 7.37 -24.47
N LEU A 169 16.81 8.02 -24.91
CA LEU A 169 15.55 8.10 -24.17
C LEU A 169 14.87 6.73 -24.05
N LEU A 170 14.92 5.91 -25.11
CA LEU A 170 14.37 4.57 -25.10
C LEU A 170 15.14 3.64 -24.14
N ALA A 171 16.46 3.76 -24.08
CA ALA A 171 17.29 3.01 -23.13
C ALA A 171 16.96 3.39 -21.68
N ALA A 172 16.82 4.68 -21.38
CA ALA A 172 16.41 5.15 -20.06
C ALA A 172 15.00 4.65 -19.68
N GLN A 173 14.06 4.66 -20.64
CA GLN A 173 12.70 4.12 -20.43
C GLN A 173 12.74 2.62 -20.09
N LYS A 174 13.53 1.82 -20.81
CA LYS A 174 13.70 0.39 -20.54
C LYS A 174 14.32 0.13 -19.17
N GLU A 175 15.30 0.95 -18.76
CA GLU A 175 15.88 0.87 -17.42
C GLU A 175 14.85 1.16 -16.32
N TYR A 176 14.00 2.19 -16.51
CA TYR A 176 12.93 2.48 -15.57
C TYR A 176 11.90 1.36 -15.48
N LEU A 177 11.54 0.72 -16.59
CA LEU A 177 10.62 -0.42 -16.60
C LEU A 177 11.21 -1.61 -15.82
N LEU A 178 12.49 -1.94 -16.01
CA LEU A 178 13.17 -2.98 -15.25
C LEU A 178 13.21 -2.68 -13.75
N ARG A 179 13.46 -1.43 -13.37
CA ARG A 179 13.40 -1.02 -11.96
C ARG A 179 11.99 -1.15 -11.38
N LEU A 180 10.97 -0.80 -12.15
CA LEU A 180 9.57 -0.89 -11.73
C LEU A 180 9.13 -2.35 -11.56
N ASP A 181 9.54 -3.23 -12.47
CA ASP A 181 9.28 -4.66 -12.40
C ASP A 181 9.96 -5.34 -11.20
N ARG A 182 11.21 -4.95 -10.93
CA ARG A 182 11.92 -5.37 -9.71
C ARG A 182 11.19 -4.92 -8.43
N LEU A 183 10.76 -3.65 -8.37
CA LEU A 183 10.04 -3.12 -7.21
C LEU A 183 8.68 -3.81 -7.02
N ASN A 184 7.98 -4.16 -8.11
CA ASN A 184 6.75 -4.94 -8.04
C ASN A 184 7.01 -6.36 -7.53
N SER A 185 8.05 -7.03 -8.02
CA SER A 185 8.45 -8.35 -7.54
C SER A 185 8.81 -8.34 -6.06
N GLU A 186 9.54 -7.32 -5.60
CA GLU A 186 9.87 -7.13 -4.18
C GLU A 186 8.62 -6.85 -3.33
N LYS A 187 7.67 -6.06 -3.83
CA LYS A 187 6.38 -5.82 -3.17
C LYS A 187 5.56 -7.11 -3.03
N ASP A 188 5.49 -7.93 -4.07
CA ASP A 188 4.73 -9.18 -4.04
C ASP A 188 5.36 -10.19 -3.08
N ALA A 189 6.69 -10.31 -3.08
CA ALA A 189 7.41 -11.13 -2.10
C ALA A 189 7.19 -10.67 -0.65
N LEU A 190 7.21 -9.36 -0.39
CA LEU A 190 6.93 -8.80 0.93
C LEU A 190 5.46 -9.02 1.34
N SER A 191 4.52 -8.92 0.40
CA SER A 191 3.10 -9.21 0.61
C SER A 191 2.88 -10.68 0.99
N GLU A 192 3.56 -11.61 0.31
CA GLU A 192 3.49 -13.03 0.62
C GLU A 192 4.12 -13.37 1.98
N GLN A 193 5.24 -12.73 2.33
CA GLN A 193 5.84 -12.84 3.67
C GLN A 193 4.89 -12.31 4.76
N LEU A 194 4.21 -11.18 4.51
CA LEU A 194 3.23 -10.61 5.43
C LEU A 194 2.02 -11.53 5.62
N ASN A 195 1.48 -12.10 4.54
CA ASN A 195 0.38 -13.07 4.60
C ASN A 195 0.78 -14.32 5.38
N THR A 196 2.00 -14.83 5.15
CA THR A 196 2.55 -15.97 5.87
C THR A 196 2.73 -15.68 7.37
N ALA A 197 3.25 -14.50 7.71
CA ALA A 197 3.40 -14.05 9.09
C ALA A 197 2.02 -13.91 9.77
N THR A 198 1.05 -13.29 9.10
CA THR A 198 -0.32 -13.12 9.59
C THR A 198 -0.98 -14.48 9.88
N LEU A 199 -0.82 -15.46 8.99
CA LEU A 199 -1.32 -16.82 9.20
C LEU A 199 -0.65 -17.51 10.40
N ARG A 200 0.65 -17.29 10.62
CA ARG A 200 1.38 -17.81 11.80
C ARG A 200 0.87 -17.17 13.09
N TYR A 201 0.64 -15.86 13.10
CA TYR A 201 0.06 -15.15 14.24
C TYR A 201 -1.35 -15.64 14.55
N PHE A 202 -2.21 -15.76 13.54
CA PHE A 202 -3.58 -16.29 13.72
C PHE A 202 -3.58 -17.74 14.25
N LYS A 203 -2.65 -18.59 13.78
CA LYS A 203 -2.46 -19.94 14.32
C LYS A 203 -1.95 -19.92 15.77
N ALA A 204 -1.05 -19.01 16.11
CA ALA A 204 -0.53 -18.85 17.47
C ALA A 204 -1.61 -18.33 18.43
N GLU A 205 -2.43 -17.37 17.99
CA GLU A 205 -3.57 -16.83 18.72
C GLU A 205 -4.63 -17.91 18.98
N LYS A 206 -5.00 -18.69 17.95
CA LYS A 206 -5.88 -19.87 18.14
C LYS A 206 -5.29 -20.91 19.09
N LYS A 207 -3.96 -21.09 19.14
CA LYS A 207 -3.31 -21.98 20.11
C LYS A 207 -3.35 -21.39 21.52
N LEU A 208 -3.16 -20.08 21.66
CA LEU A 208 -3.27 -19.36 22.93
C LEU A 208 -4.71 -19.42 23.48
N ASP A 209 -5.72 -19.24 22.63
CA ASP A 209 -7.13 -19.35 23.02
C ASP A 209 -7.51 -20.78 23.41
N ARG A 210 -6.95 -21.79 22.73
CA ARG A 210 -7.07 -23.19 23.15
C ARG A 210 -6.41 -23.45 24.51
N ALA A 211 -5.25 -22.84 24.79
CA ALA A 211 -4.55 -22.97 26.07
C ALA A 211 -5.24 -22.18 27.21
N LYS A 212 -5.94 -21.09 26.89
CA LYS A 212 -6.77 -20.30 27.83
C LYS A 212 -8.15 -20.89 28.07
N SER A 213 -8.58 -21.86 27.24
CA SER A 213 -9.85 -22.54 27.41
C SER A 213 -9.87 -23.36 28.70
N SER A 214 -10.76 -22.99 29.63
CA SER A 214 -10.92 -23.63 30.93
C SER A 214 -11.26 -25.13 30.85
N GLN A 215 -11.77 -25.59 29.71
CA GLN A 215 -12.12 -26.99 29.48
C GLN A 215 -10.91 -27.82 29.07
N VAL A 216 -9.96 -27.24 28.31
CA VAL A 216 -8.70 -27.88 27.95
C VAL A 216 -7.76 -27.94 29.15
N GLN A 217 -7.68 -26.86 29.95
CA GLN A 217 -6.90 -26.84 31.20
C GLN A 217 -7.36 -27.89 32.22
N LYS A 218 -8.66 -28.16 32.32
CA LYS A 218 -9.20 -29.22 33.20
C LYS A 218 -8.87 -30.63 32.72
N LEU A 219 -8.83 -30.85 31.40
CA LEU A 219 -8.44 -32.13 30.80
C LEU A 219 -6.92 -32.37 30.92
N GLU A 220 -6.11 -31.32 30.76
CA GLU A 220 -4.65 -31.38 30.96
C GLU A 220 -4.27 -31.55 32.44
N GLN A 221 -4.98 -30.91 33.37
CA GLN A 221 -4.83 -31.14 34.81
C GLN A 221 -5.22 -32.56 35.24
N GLN A 222 -6.25 -33.15 34.63
CA GLN A 222 -6.59 -34.57 34.84
C GLN A 222 -5.53 -35.53 34.28
N ALA A 223 -4.83 -35.15 33.20
CA ALA A 223 -3.73 -35.95 32.64
C ALA A 223 -2.46 -35.87 33.51
N PHE A 224 -2.15 -34.70 34.09
CA PHE A 224 -0.99 -34.53 34.98
C PHE A 224 -1.19 -35.09 36.40
N ALA A 225 -2.42 -35.11 36.91
CA ALA A 225 -2.74 -35.66 38.24
C ALA A 225 -2.51 -37.18 38.36
N ASN A 226 -2.45 -37.90 37.24
CA ASN A 226 -2.22 -39.35 37.21
C ASN A 226 -0.73 -39.76 37.14
N ALA A 227 0.21 -38.81 37.01
CA ALA A 227 1.62 -39.11 36.73
C ALA A 227 2.58 -38.96 37.93
N THR A 228 2.12 -38.55 39.12
CA THR A 228 3.04 -38.29 40.25
C THR A 228 2.46 -38.78 41.57
N ARG A 229 2.86 -39.98 41.97
CA ARG A 229 2.67 -40.54 43.31
C ARG A 229 4.06 -40.80 43.92
N PRO A 230 4.46 -40.14 45.03
CA PRO A 230 5.79 -40.33 45.62
C PRO A 230 5.80 -41.54 46.57
N PRO A 231 6.93 -42.28 46.69
CA PRO A 231 7.08 -43.32 47.69
C PRO A 231 7.57 -42.74 49.03
N SER A 232 7.01 -43.30 50.10
CA SER A 232 7.38 -43.11 51.50
C SER A 232 8.70 -43.80 51.85
N ALA A 233 9.58 -43.12 52.58
CA ALA A 233 10.76 -43.72 53.22
C ALA A 233 10.63 -43.76 54.74
N THR A 234 10.65 -45.00 55.21
CA THR A 234 10.94 -45.62 56.51
C THR A 234 11.67 -44.80 57.60
N LYS A 235 11.11 -44.90 58.83
CA LYS A 235 11.78 -44.72 60.12
C LYS A 235 12.66 -45.94 60.44
N GLU A 236 13.86 -45.71 60.94
CA GLU A 236 14.61 -46.66 61.78
C GLU A 236 15.26 -45.90 62.95
N GLY A 237 15.20 -46.52 64.13
CA GLY A 237 15.76 -45.99 65.37
C GLY A 237 17.18 -46.47 65.65
N SER A 238 17.74 -46.03 66.77
CA SER A 238 18.73 -46.78 67.55
C SER A 238 18.92 -46.13 68.92
N GLU A 239 18.94 -47.00 69.93
CA GLU A 239 19.09 -46.73 71.36
C GLU A 239 20.55 -46.41 71.76
N GLU A 240 20.64 -45.80 72.95
CA GLU A 240 21.72 -45.63 73.96
C GLU A 240 23.11 -46.31 73.75
N PRO A 241 24.19 -45.74 74.36
CA PRO A 241 24.52 -46.16 75.74
C PRO A 241 25.09 -45.03 76.65
N VAL A 242 24.69 -45.13 77.92
CA VAL A 242 25.27 -44.44 79.07
C VAL A 242 26.67 -45.00 79.39
N PRO A 243 27.65 -44.17 79.78
CA PRO A 243 28.73 -44.63 80.62
C PRO A 243 28.79 -43.88 81.96
N SER A 244 28.81 -44.70 83.00
CA SER A 244 29.77 -44.65 84.11
C SER A 244 29.71 -43.48 85.09
N ILE A 245 29.28 -43.84 86.31
CA ILE A 245 29.29 -43.07 87.55
C ILE A 245 30.72 -42.59 87.86
N GLY A 246 30.94 -41.29 87.70
CA GLY A 246 32.07 -40.54 88.24
C GLY A 246 31.58 -39.49 89.22
N THR A 247 31.89 -39.67 90.52
CA THR A 247 31.88 -38.67 91.59
C THR A 247 30.68 -37.71 91.65
N ASN A 248 29.74 -37.94 92.58
CA ASN A 248 28.51 -37.18 92.88
C ASN A 248 28.58 -35.63 92.71
N ALA A 249 29.74 -35.00 92.88
CA ALA A 249 29.92 -33.56 92.71
C ALA A 249 29.87 -33.08 91.24
N GLU A 250 30.38 -33.85 90.28
CA GLU A 250 30.45 -33.43 88.87
C GLU A 250 29.08 -33.53 88.18
N LEU A 251 28.27 -34.51 88.59
CA LEU A 251 26.91 -34.69 88.08
C LEU A 251 25.97 -33.57 88.56
N LEU A 252 26.13 -33.14 89.81
CA LEU A 252 25.42 -32.00 90.40
C LEU A 252 25.76 -30.70 89.67
N LEU A 253 27.04 -30.47 89.35
CA LEU A 253 27.45 -29.31 88.54
C LEU A 253 26.79 -29.31 87.16
N LYS A 254 26.79 -30.44 86.45
CA LYS A 254 26.14 -30.56 85.13
C LYS A 254 24.62 -30.35 85.21
N TYR A 255 23.98 -30.78 86.29
CA TYR A 255 22.57 -30.50 86.55
C TYR A 255 22.31 -29.01 86.82
N GLU A 256 23.17 -28.34 87.60
CA GLU A 256 23.08 -26.90 87.85
C GLU A 256 23.34 -26.07 86.56
N GLU A 257 24.32 -26.47 85.74
CA GLU A 257 24.58 -25.84 84.43
C GLU A 257 23.40 -25.97 83.46
N THR A 258 22.77 -27.16 83.40
CA THR A 258 21.63 -27.40 82.49
C THR A 258 20.35 -26.72 82.96
N THR A 259 20.10 -26.65 84.27
CA THR A 259 18.96 -25.93 84.83
C THR A 259 19.07 -24.41 84.65
N ALA A 260 20.27 -23.83 84.83
CA ALA A 260 20.53 -22.43 84.52
C ALA A 260 20.34 -22.10 83.04
N ALA A 261 20.83 -22.96 82.13
CA ALA A 261 20.61 -22.81 80.70
C ALA A 261 19.12 -22.89 80.32
N ALA A 262 18.37 -23.83 80.91
CA ALA A 262 16.94 -23.97 80.67
C ALA A 262 16.13 -22.76 81.16
N ALA A 263 16.51 -22.19 82.31
CA ALA A 263 15.91 -20.96 82.82
C ALA A 263 16.16 -19.77 81.87
N LYS A 264 17.38 -19.64 81.34
CA LYS A 264 17.71 -18.59 80.36
C LYS A 264 16.95 -18.76 79.04
N GLN A 265 16.81 -19.98 78.55
CA GLN A 265 16.03 -20.28 77.35
C GLN A 265 14.54 -19.93 77.51
N LYS A 266 13.97 -20.14 78.71
CA LYS A 266 12.59 -19.74 79.01
C LYS A 266 12.43 -18.21 78.96
N GLU A 267 13.37 -17.46 79.55
CA GLU A 267 13.38 -16.00 79.48
C GLU A 267 13.48 -15.48 78.03
N GLN A 268 14.33 -16.12 77.21
CA GLN A 268 14.47 -15.79 75.79
C GLN A 268 13.17 -16.02 75.01
N LEU A 269 12.44 -17.12 75.28
CA LEU A 269 11.14 -17.39 74.67
C LEU A 269 10.10 -16.33 75.06
N ASP A 270 10.04 -15.93 76.33
CA ASP A 270 9.13 -14.89 76.79
C ASP A 270 9.42 -13.53 76.12
N ASN A 271 10.70 -13.20 75.89
CA ASN A 271 11.10 -12.00 75.16
C ASN A 271 10.71 -12.05 73.67
N LEU A 272 10.90 -13.19 73.00
CA LEU A 272 10.46 -13.38 71.61
C LEU A 272 8.94 -13.21 71.46
N PHE A 273 8.15 -13.71 72.40
CA PHE A 273 6.70 -13.50 72.38
C PHE A 273 6.29 -12.03 72.53
N ARG A 274 7.05 -11.22 73.27
CA ARG A 274 6.83 -9.77 73.36
C ARG A 274 7.16 -9.06 72.04
N GLU A 275 8.29 -9.40 71.41
CA GLU A 275 8.71 -8.82 70.12
C GLU A 275 7.71 -9.12 69.00
N ILE A 276 7.15 -10.34 68.98
CA ILE A 276 6.11 -10.72 68.01
C ILE A 276 4.87 -9.82 68.16
N ARG A 277 4.43 -9.54 69.39
CA ARG A 277 3.27 -8.66 69.62
C ARG A 277 3.54 -7.24 69.13
N THR A 278 4.71 -6.66 69.43
CA THR A 278 5.05 -5.31 68.99
C THR A 278 5.12 -5.18 67.47
N LEU A 279 5.72 -6.17 66.78
CA LEU A 279 5.76 -6.17 65.30
C LEU A 279 4.37 -6.29 64.68
N GLN A 280 3.47 -7.01 65.33
CA GLN A 280 2.08 -7.15 64.88
C GLN A 280 1.30 -5.83 64.98
N ASP A 281 1.55 -5.05 66.04
CA ASP A 281 0.97 -3.70 66.21
C ASP A 281 1.52 -2.71 65.16
N GLU A 282 2.84 -2.70 64.93
CA GLU A 282 3.47 -1.85 63.91
C GLU A 282 2.93 -2.13 62.50
N ASN A 283 2.83 -3.41 62.13
CA ASN A 283 2.29 -3.82 60.82
C ASN A 283 0.84 -3.36 60.64
N SER A 284 0.03 -3.44 61.69
CA SER A 284 -1.36 -2.93 61.69
C SER A 284 -1.40 -1.42 61.47
N THR A 285 -0.48 -0.68 62.09
CA THR A 285 -0.37 0.77 61.95
C THR A 285 0.03 1.19 60.53
N TRP A 286 0.99 0.49 59.91
CA TRP A 286 1.39 0.76 58.53
C TRP A 286 0.30 0.43 57.50
N LYS A 287 -0.47 -0.64 57.72
CA LYS A 287 -1.64 -0.97 56.89
C LYS A 287 -2.69 0.15 56.93
N ALA A 288 -3.01 0.64 58.12
CA ALA A 288 -3.95 1.75 58.30
C ALA A 288 -3.45 3.03 57.58
N LYS A 289 -2.15 3.35 57.69
CA LYS A 289 -1.57 4.49 56.97
C LYS A 289 -1.69 4.34 55.46
N ARG A 290 -1.41 3.17 54.90
CA ARG A 290 -1.55 2.91 53.45
C ARG A 290 -2.99 3.10 52.97
N GLU A 291 -3.96 2.69 53.79
CA GLU A 291 -5.39 2.83 53.47
C GLU A 291 -5.90 4.26 53.62
N SER A 292 -5.12 5.16 54.25
CA SER A 292 -5.49 6.56 54.49
C SER A 292 -5.00 7.58 53.45
N TRP A 293 -4.18 7.18 52.47
CA TRP A 293 -3.70 8.10 51.43
C TRP A 293 -4.83 8.48 50.46
N SER A 294 -4.92 9.77 50.12
CA SER A 294 -6.01 10.33 49.31
C SER A 294 -5.52 10.99 48.01
N ASP A 295 -6.43 11.22 47.05
CA ASP A 295 -6.11 11.89 45.78
C ASP A 295 -5.55 13.31 45.96
N GLU A 296 -5.93 14.00 47.05
CA GLU A 296 -5.38 15.30 47.46
C GLU A 296 -3.86 15.24 47.71
N ASP A 297 -3.38 14.14 48.30
CA ASP A 297 -1.95 13.95 48.57
C ASP A 297 -1.18 13.76 47.25
N PHE A 298 -1.79 13.10 46.27
CA PHE A 298 -1.20 12.92 44.93
C PHE A 298 -1.19 14.22 44.12
N ILE A 299 -2.25 15.03 44.17
CA ILE A 299 -2.31 16.33 43.47
C ILE A 299 -1.22 17.29 43.94
N ARG A 300 -0.83 17.21 45.22
CA ARG A 300 0.22 18.04 45.80
C ARG A 300 1.63 17.65 45.36
N THR A 301 1.81 16.45 44.80
CA THR A 301 3.12 16.02 44.30
C THR A 301 3.57 16.84 43.10
N ASP A 302 4.86 17.14 43.04
CA ASP A 302 5.42 17.98 41.97
C ASP A 302 5.40 17.30 40.61
N VAL A 303 5.43 15.96 40.58
CA VAL A 303 5.27 15.15 39.37
C VAL A 303 3.90 15.38 38.74
N PHE A 304 2.83 15.41 39.55
CA PHE A 304 1.47 15.65 39.07
C PHE A 304 1.32 17.08 38.52
N LYS A 305 1.89 18.08 39.21
CA LYS A 305 1.87 19.48 38.75
C LYS A 305 2.59 19.65 37.41
N GLN A 306 3.76 19.03 37.23
CA GLN A 306 4.51 19.07 35.98
C GLN A 306 3.73 18.41 34.84
N PHE A 307 3.14 17.24 35.09
CA PHE A 307 2.29 16.56 34.11
C PHE A 307 1.07 17.42 33.72
N LYS A 308 0.41 18.05 34.69
CA LYS A 308 -0.71 18.97 34.42
C LYS A 308 -0.28 20.15 33.56
N GLY A 309 0.86 20.78 33.85
CA GLY A 309 1.39 21.89 33.06
C GLY A 309 1.68 21.49 31.60
N GLN A 310 2.31 20.34 31.40
CA GLN A 310 2.54 19.80 30.05
C GLN A 310 1.22 19.51 29.31
N ASN A 311 0.22 18.97 30.00
CA ASN A 311 -1.08 18.71 29.42
C ASN A 311 -1.80 20.01 29.01
N GLU A 312 -1.72 21.07 29.82
CA GLU A 312 -2.27 22.38 29.49
C GLU A 312 -1.58 23.04 28.27
N GLU A 313 -0.26 22.90 28.16
CA GLU A 313 0.49 23.36 26.98
C GLU A 313 0.10 22.60 25.71
N LEU A 314 -0.06 21.27 25.80
CA LEU A 314 -0.54 20.44 24.69
C LEU A 314 -1.93 20.85 24.25
N ILE A 315 -2.86 21.09 25.18
CA ILE A 315 -4.21 21.57 24.88
C ILE A 315 -4.16 22.91 24.14
N LYS A 316 -3.36 23.87 24.61
CA LYS A 316 -3.18 25.17 23.93
C LYS A 316 -2.65 24.99 22.50
N ARG A 317 -1.67 24.11 22.31
CA ARG A 317 -1.10 23.82 20.98
C ARG A 317 -2.12 23.17 20.05
N ILE A 318 -2.91 22.23 20.54
CA ILE A 318 -3.99 21.59 19.77
C ILE A 318 -5.02 22.65 19.33
N ASN A 319 -5.49 23.50 20.24
CA ASN A 319 -6.46 24.54 19.91
C ASN A 319 -5.93 25.52 18.85
N ASN A 320 -4.65 25.92 18.92
CA ASN A 320 -4.03 26.76 17.91
C ASN A 320 -3.92 26.06 16.54
N LEU A 321 -3.57 24.77 16.53
CA LEU A 321 -3.53 23.97 15.31
C LEU A 321 -4.92 23.77 14.71
N GLU A 322 -5.95 23.59 15.52
CA GLU A 322 -7.34 23.49 15.06
C GLU A 322 -7.84 24.80 14.45
N ALA A 323 -7.54 25.94 15.09
CA ALA A 323 -7.90 27.26 14.56
C ALA A 323 -7.22 27.55 13.22
N THR A 324 -5.91 27.27 13.11
CA THR A 324 -5.16 27.44 11.86
C THR A 324 -5.62 26.48 10.77
N ASN A 325 -5.95 25.22 11.12
CA ASN A 325 -6.49 24.28 10.14
C ASN A 325 -7.86 24.73 9.60
N LYS A 326 -8.72 25.27 10.48
CA LYS A 326 -10.01 25.85 10.07
C LYS A 326 -9.83 27.01 9.09
N GLN A 327 -8.93 27.96 9.40
CA GLN A 327 -8.65 29.09 8.53
C GLN A 327 -8.13 28.62 7.15
N LEU A 328 -7.17 27.69 7.12
CA LEU A 328 -6.63 27.16 5.86
C LEU A 328 -7.69 26.44 5.02
N ARG A 329 -8.66 25.76 5.65
CA ARG A 329 -9.79 25.14 4.94
C ARG A 329 -10.71 26.17 4.32
N GLU A 330 -11.06 27.22 5.06
CA GLU A 330 -11.90 28.32 4.56
C GLU A 330 -11.22 29.06 3.39
N GLU A 331 -9.91 29.32 3.48
CA GLU A 331 -9.14 29.92 2.39
C GLU A 331 -9.07 29.00 1.15
N ALA A 332 -8.88 27.69 1.34
CA ALA A 332 -8.87 26.73 0.25
C ALA A 332 -10.23 26.64 -0.46
N GLU A 333 -11.32 26.63 0.30
CA GLU A 333 -12.68 26.62 -0.25
C GLU A 333 -12.97 27.91 -1.03
N LYS A 334 -12.56 29.06 -0.50
CA LYS A 334 -12.68 30.35 -1.18
C LYS A 334 -11.91 30.36 -2.50
N LEU A 335 -10.63 29.99 -2.49
CA LEU A 335 -9.80 29.93 -3.71
C LEU A 335 -10.36 28.93 -4.74
N GLN A 336 -10.92 27.81 -4.28
CA GLN A 336 -11.58 26.85 -5.16
C GLN A 336 -12.82 27.47 -5.81
N SER A 337 -13.65 28.21 -5.05
CA SER A 337 -14.83 28.91 -5.59
C SER A 337 -14.47 30.03 -6.57
N GLU A 338 -13.41 30.78 -6.32
CA GLU A 338 -12.91 31.83 -7.22
C GLU A 338 -12.37 31.22 -8.52
N ARG A 339 -11.65 30.09 -8.43
CA ARG A 339 -11.16 29.37 -9.61
C ARG A 339 -12.30 28.79 -10.43
N THR A 340 -13.33 28.22 -9.81
CA THR A 340 -14.47 27.66 -10.55
C THR A 340 -15.26 28.74 -11.26
N THR A 341 -15.55 29.85 -10.57
CA THR A 341 -16.25 31.01 -11.15
C THR A 341 -15.47 31.63 -12.31
N PHE A 342 -14.16 31.85 -12.15
CA PHE A 342 -13.30 32.33 -13.23
C PHE A 342 -13.29 31.40 -14.44
N ARG A 343 -13.21 30.08 -14.22
CA ARG A 343 -13.26 29.09 -15.31
C ARG A 343 -14.59 29.14 -16.05
N THR A 344 -15.72 29.19 -15.35
CA THR A 344 -17.04 29.29 -15.99
C THR A 344 -17.20 30.59 -16.77
N GLN A 345 -16.66 31.71 -16.27
CA GLN A 345 -16.71 32.98 -17.01
C GLN A 345 -15.90 32.88 -18.30
N LEU A 346 -14.69 32.34 -18.24
CA LEU A 346 -13.81 32.20 -19.40
C LEU A 346 -14.40 31.23 -20.45
N GLU A 347 -15.05 30.15 -20.01
CA GLU A 347 -15.79 29.25 -20.89
C GLU A 347 -17.01 29.94 -21.53
N ALA A 348 -17.75 30.75 -20.76
CA ALA A 348 -18.88 31.53 -21.28
C ALA A 348 -18.44 32.56 -22.32
N ASP A 349 -17.41 33.36 -22.03
CA ASP A 349 -16.86 34.37 -22.94
C ASP A 349 -16.35 33.73 -24.24
N ALA A 350 -15.62 32.62 -24.13
CA ALA A 350 -15.14 31.89 -25.31
C ALA A 350 -16.32 31.33 -26.15
N SER A 351 -17.37 30.83 -25.50
CA SER A 351 -18.56 30.32 -26.18
C SER A 351 -19.33 31.45 -26.89
N GLN A 352 -19.42 32.63 -26.27
CA GLN A 352 -20.07 33.80 -26.85
C GLN A 352 -19.34 34.27 -28.11
N VAL A 353 -18.01 34.44 -28.04
CA VAL A 353 -17.20 34.85 -29.20
C VAL A 353 -17.33 33.84 -30.35
N THR A 354 -17.38 32.55 -30.03
CA THR A 354 -17.56 31.50 -31.04
C THR A 354 -18.93 31.64 -31.73
N GLN A 355 -20.00 31.85 -30.96
CA GLN A 355 -21.35 32.03 -31.50
C GLN A 355 -21.47 33.29 -32.37
N GLU A 356 -20.84 34.39 -31.95
CA GLU A 356 -20.81 35.64 -32.73
C GLU A 356 -20.10 35.44 -34.08
N LEU A 357 -18.93 34.79 -34.08
CA LEU A 357 -18.20 34.48 -35.32
C LEU A 357 -18.96 33.52 -36.24
N GLU A 358 -19.62 32.50 -35.69
CA GLU A 358 -20.47 31.58 -36.47
C GLU A 358 -21.66 32.29 -37.10
N ALA A 359 -22.30 33.21 -36.36
CA ALA A 359 -23.41 34.01 -36.88
C ALA A 359 -22.96 34.93 -38.02
N ASP A 360 -21.79 35.56 -37.88
CA ASP A 360 -21.21 36.41 -38.92
C ASP A 360 -20.87 35.61 -40.18
N ILE A 361 -20.26 34.43 -40.05
CA ILE A 361 -19.97 33.55 -41.19
C ILE A 361 -21.27 33.16 -41.91
N ALA A 362 -22.31 32.76 -41.16
CA ALA A 362 -23.59 32.39 -41.73
C ALA A 362 -24.25 33.55 -42.50
N ALA A 363 -24.18 34.77 -41.95
CA ALA A 363 -24.69 35.96 -42.63
C ALA A 363 -23.92 36.25 -43.93
N ARG A 364 -22.58 36.14 -43.92
CA ARG A 364 -21.73 36.35 -45.10
C ARG A 364 -21.99 35.30 -46.18
N ASP A 365 -22.17 34.04 -45.81
CA ASP A 365 -22.52 32.96 -46.74
C ASP A 365 -23.88 33.20 -47.40
N GLN A 366 -24.87 33.68 -46.63
CA GLN A 366 -26.18 34.04 -47.17
C GLN A 366 -26.08 35.20 -48.17
N ASP A 367 -25.33 36.25 -47.85
CA ASP A 367 -25.10 37.38 -48.75
C ASP A 367 -24.42 36.93 -50.06
N LEU A 368 -23.41 36.06 -49.94
CA LEU A 368 -22.68 35.52 -51.08
C LEU A 368 -23.59 34.68 -51.99
N ALA A 369 -24.48 33.87 -51.41
CA ALA A 369 -25.48 33.12 -52.17
C ALA A 369 -26.45 34.05 -52.93
N ARG A 370 -26.92 35.13 -52.28
CA ARG A 370 -27.77 36.15 -52.94
C ARG A 370 -27.06 36.81 -54.12
N VAL A 371 -25.81 37.24 -53.94
CA VAL A 371 -25.01 37.87 -55.00
C VAL A 371 -24.79 36.93 -56.18
N ARG A 372 -24.51 35.64 -55.92
CA ARG A 372 -24.38 34.61 -56.97
C ARG A 372 -25.68 34.45 -57.76
N SER A 373 -26.82 34.33 -57.08
CA SER A 373 -28.12 34.21 -57.74
C SER A 373 -28.42 35.40 -58.64
N ALA A 374 -28.23 36.62 -58.14
CA ALA A 374 -28.47 37.83 -58.92
C ALA A 374 -27.53 37.93 -60.14
N ARG A 375 -26.25 37.57 -59.98
CA ARG A 375 -25.30 37.52 -61.09
C ARG A 375 -25.74 36.52 -62.16
N ASP A 376 -26.14 35.32 -61.76
CA ASP A 376 -26.52 34.26 -62.69
C ASP A 376 -27.81 34.62 -63.45
N GLU A 377 -28.76 35.27 -62.77
CA GLU A 377 -29.97 35.83 -63.39
C GLU A 377 -29.65 36.91 -64.44
N ILE A 378 -28.82 37.91 -64.09
CA ILE A 378 -28.40 38.96 -65.03
C ILE A 378 -27.67 38.38 -66.25
N LEU A 379 -26.82 37.38 -66.05
CA LEU A 379 -26.13 36.70 -67.15
C LEU A 379 -27.11 35.99 -68.08
N ALA A 380 -28.13 35.32 -67.55
CA ALA A 380 -29.17 34.67 -68.33
C ALA A 380 -29.95 35.70 -69.16
N GLU A 381 -30.41 36.80 -68.55
CA GLU A 381 -31.14 37.87 -69.24
C GLU A 381 -30.32 38.51 -70.37
N ASN A 382 -29.04 38.79 -70.12
CA ASN A 382 -28.15 39.39 -71.12
C ASN A 382 -27.95 38.45 -72.32
N THR A 383 -27.79 37.15 -72.06
CA THR A 383 -27.65 36.13 -73.11
C THR A 383 -28.92 36.05 -73.97
N GLN A 384 -30.10 36.06 -73.35
CA GLN A 384 -31.38 36.06 -74.05
C GLN A 384 -31.60 37.32 -74.88
N ARG A 385 -31.30 38.51 -74.33
CA ARG A 385 -31.43 39.78 -75.06
C ARG A 385 -30.53 39.82 -76.29
N LYS A 386 -29.27 39.37 -76.17
CA LYS A 386 -28.35 39.29 -77.31
C LYS A 386 -28.89 38.38 -78.42
N ALA A 387 -29.43 37.23 -78.07
CA ALA A 387 -30.03 36.32 -79.06
C ALA A 387 -31.24 36.95 -79.77
N SER A 388 -32.12 37.63 -79.03
CA SER A 388 -33.29 38.32 -79.60
C SER A 388 -32.89 39.45 -80.56
N MET A 389 -31.92 40.28 -80.16
CA MET A 389 -31.41 41.38 -80.99
C MET A 389 -30.82 40.89 -82.30
N GLU A 390 -30.07 39.79 -82.27
CA GLU A 390 -29.49 39.20 -83.49
C GLU A 390 -30.57 38.63 -84.42
N GLN A 391 -31.61 38.00 -83.86
CA GLN A 391 -32.75 37.53 -84.64
C GLN A 391 -33.53 38.68 -85.30
N GLU A 392 -33.77 39.78 -84.57
CA GLU A 392 -34.43 40.97 -85.12
C GLU A 392 -33.60 41.63 -86.23
N ARG A 393 -32.28 41.73 -86.04
CA ARG A 393 -31.35 42.24 -87.05
C ARG A 393 -31.47 41.45 -88.36
N GLN A 394 -31.44 40.11 -88.26
CA GLN A 394 -31.56 39.24 -89.43
C GLN A 394 -32.94 39.35 -90.10
N SER A 395 -34.02 39.47 -89.32
CA SER A 395 -35.38 39.68 -89.83
C SER A 395 -35.49 40.97 -90.63
N LEU A 396 -34.90 42.05 -90.12
CA LEU A 396 -34.91 43.37 -90.75
C LEU A 396 -34.10 43.38 -92.07
N GLU A 397 -32.97 42.67 -92.08
CA GLU A 397 -32.15 42.48 -93.29
C GLU A 397 -32.93 41.73 -94.39
N ASN A 398 -33.61 40.62 -94.03
CA ASN A 398 -34.46 39.88 -94.95
C ASN A 398 -35.64 40.72 -95.47
N MET A 399 -36.22 41.58 -94.63
CA MET A 399 -37.31 42.48 -95.03
C MET A 399 -36.84 43.52 -96.05
N LYS A 400 -35.64 44.11 -95.86
CA LYS A 400 -35.04 45.05 -96.81
C LYS A 400 -34.83 44.42 -98.18
N GLU A 401 -34.31 43.20 -98.22
CA GLU A 401 -34.12 42.47 -99.49
C GLU A 401 -35.46 42.24 -100.22
N LEU A 402 -36.51 41.87 -99.48
CA LEU A 402 -37.84 41.65 -100.05
C LEU A 402 -38.46 42.94 -100.59
N VAL A 403 -38.34 44.04 -99.86
CA VAL A 403 -38.85 45.36 -100.30
C VAL A 403 -38.14 45.80 -101.58
N ALA A 404 -36.81 45.70 -101.63
CA ALA A 404 -36.05 46.04 -102.83
C ALA A 404 -36.50 45.21 -104.05
N ALA A 405 -36.72 43.90 -103.88
CA ALA A 405 -37.23 43.05 -104.96
C ALA A 405 -38.65 43.43 -105.42
N LYS A 406 -39.52 43.85 -104.49
CA LYS A 406 -40.87 44.34 -104.82
C LYS A 406 -40.82 45.67 -105.57
N GLU A 407 -39.94 46.59 -105.17
CA GLU A 407 -39.76 47.89 -105.85
C GLU A 407 -39.35 47.70 -107.32
N ASP A 408 -38.37 46.84 -107.62
CA ASP A 408 -37.99 46.58 -109.01
C ASP A 408 -39.13 45.95 -109.83
N ARG A 409 -39.94 45.09 -109.20
CA ARG A 409 -41.11 44.51 -109.88
C ARG A 409 -42.18 45.57 -110.15
N ILE A 410 -42.41 46.49 -109.22
CA ILE A 410 -43.33 47.61 -109.41
C ILE A 410 -42.84 48.50 -110.55
N SER A 411 -41.56 48.88 -110.56
CA SER A 411 -40.99 49.69 -111.65
C SER A 411 -41.11 49.01 -113.03
N ALA A 412 -40.94 47.69 -113.09
CA ALA A 412 -41.17 46.93 -114.31
C ALA A 412 -42.64 46.96 -114.77
N LEU A 413 -43.59 46.80 -113.83
CA LEU A 413 -45.02 46.86 -114.12
C LEU A 413 -45.49 48.29 -114.48
N GLU A 414 -44.94 49.31 -113.84
CA GLU A 414 -45.23 50.72 -114.14
C GLU A 414 -44.77 51.09 -115.56
N SER A 415 -43.61 50.57 -115.98
CA SER A 415 -43.12 50.74 -117.36
C SER A 415 -44.06 50.06 -118.36
N GLU A 416 -44.48 48.83 -118.07
CA GLU A 416 -45.44 48.08 -118.90
C GLU A 416 -46.82 48.79 -119.00
N ILE A 417 -47.32 49.35 -117.89
CA ILE A 417 -48.56 50.15 -117.88
C ILE A 417 -48.37 51.44 -118.68
N ALA A 418 -47.20 52.08 -118.63
CA ALA A 418 -46.93 53.29 -119.41
C ALA A 418 -47.01 53.04 -120.93
N ARG A 419 -46.58 51.87 -121.41
CA ARG A 419 -46.77 51.42 -122.81
C ARG A 419 -48.24 51.11 -123.13
N LEU A 420 -48.94 50.44 -122.22
CA LEU A 420 -50.34 50.03 -122.41
C LEU A 420 -51.34 51.19 -122.26
N LYS A 421 -50.92 52.35 -121.75
CA LYS A 421 -51.76 53.55 -121.72
C LYS A 421 -52.13 53.95 -123.15
N PRO A 422 -53.42 54.01 -123.50
CA PRO A 422 -53.85 54.42 -124.82
C PRO A 422 -53.41 55.86 -125.07
N SER A 423 -52.56 56.09 -126.08
CA SER A 423 -52.62 57.34 -126.83
C SER A 423 -53.88 57.24 -127.69
N ASP A 424 -54.73 58.27 -127.72
CA ASP A 424 -56.04 58.37 -128.40
C ASP A 424 -56.03 58.16 -129.94
N ALA A 425 -55.23 57.23 -130.44
CA ALA A 425 -55.27 56.73 -131.80
C ALA A 425 -55.97 55.37 -131.78
N GLU A 426 -57.21 55.41 -132.26
CA GLU A 426 -58.15 54.30 -132.44
C GLU A 426 -57.44 53.00 -132.85
N GLN A 427 -57.87 51.89 -132.24
CA GLN A 427 -57.47 50.53 -132.62
C GLN A 427 -58.01 50.22 -134.01
N SER A 428 -57.27 50.66 -135.03
CA SER A 428 -57.52 50.30 -136.42
C SER A 428 -57.01 48.87 -136.65
N THR A 429 -57.92 47.91 -136.70
CA THR A 429 -57.72 46.62 -137.38
C THR A 429 -58.21 46.74 -138.83
N ALA A 430 -57.78 47.78 -139.54
CA ALA A 430 -58.08 47.97 -140.96
C ALA A 430 -56.99 47.33 -141.82
N ASP A 431 -57.40 46.75 -142.96
CA ASP A 431 -56.53 46.12 -143.94
C ASP A 431 -55.57 47.17 -144.56
N ILE A 432 -54.27 46.86 -144.56
CA ILE A 432 -53.16 47.77 -144.95
C ILE A 432 -53.40 48.37 -146.34
N SER A 433 -54.12 47.64 -147.18
CA SER A 433 -54.55 48.00 -148.54
C SER A 433 -55.45 49.25 -148.63
N THR A 434 -56.12 49.63 -147.54
CA THR A 434 -57.17 50.67 -147.52
C THR A 434 -56.84 51.91 -146.69
N MET A 435 -55.66 51.92 -146.06
CA MET A 435 -55.25 53.01 -145.17
C MET A 435 -54.67 54.20 -145.94
N THR A 436 -54.96 55.40 -145.48
CA THR A 436 -54.37 56.64 -146.02
C THR A 436 -52.89 56.77 -145.60
N GLU A 437 -52.08 57.50 -146.38
CA GLU A 437 -50.64 57.65 -146.11
C GLU A 437 -50.35 58.24 -144.71
N ASP A 438 -51.24 59.11 -144.22
CA ASP A 438 -51.15 59.70 -142.88
C ASP A 438 -51.44 58.70 -141.76
N GLU A 439 -52.41 57.80 -141.94
CA GLU A 439 -52.69 56.72 -140.98
C GLU A 439 -51.54 55.71 -140.92
N LEU A 440 -50.91 55.43 -142.06
CA LEU A 440 -49.74 54.54 -142.13
C LEU A 440 -48.52 55.16 -141.42
N ARG A 441 -48.28 56.47 -141.58
CA ARG A 441 -47.21 57.21 -140.88
C ARG A 441 -47.47 57.30 -139.38
N GLN A 442 -48.72 57.47 -138.94
CA GLN A 442 -49.08 57.44 -137.53
C GLN A 442 -48.90 56.05 -136.93
N SER A 443 -49.28 54.99 -137.66
CA SER A 443 -49.04 53.61 -137.26
C SER A 443 -47.55 53.31 -137.13
N TYR A 444 -46.71 53.75 -138.09
CA TYR A 444 -45.26 53.58 -138.01
C TYR A 444 -44.64 54.33 -136.83
N LYS A 445 -45.04 55.60 -136.57
CA LYS A 445 -44.58 56.36 -135.40
C LYS A 445 -45.01 55.73 -134.08
N LYS A 446 -46.19 55.13 -134.03
CA LYS A 446 -46.67 54.37 -132.87
C LYS A 446 -45.83 53.10 -132.70
N LEU A 447 -45.59 52.35 -133.77
CA LEU A 447 -44.77 51.14 -133.75
C LEU A 447 -43.31 51.43 -133.36
N GLU A 448 -42.73 52.54 -133.81
CA GLU A 448 -41.38 52.96 -133.42
C GLU A 448 -41.31 53.37 -131.95
N LYS A 449 -42.32 54.08 -131.44
CA LYS A 449 -42.45 54.39 -130.00
C LYS A 449 -42.66 53.13 -129.17
N ASP A 450 -43.50 52.20 -129.63
CA ASP A 450 -43.75 50.92 -128.97
C ASP A 450 -42.47 50.07 -128.96
N PHE A 451 -41.71 50.06 -130.05
CA PHE A 451 -40.42 49.36 -130.15
C PHE A 451 -39.38 49.96 -129.20
N GLN A 452 -39.30 51.29 -129.10
CA GLN A 452 -38.41 51.97 -128.14
C GLN A 452 -38.83 51.70 -126.70
N ALA A 453 -40.13 51.78 -126.39
CA ALA A 453 -40.67 51.47 -125.08
C ALA A 453 -40.37 50.01 -124.67
N ILE A 454 -40.54 49.05 -125.58
CA ILE A 454 -40.21 47.64 -125.33
C ILE A 454 -38.70 47.46 -125.08
N ASN A 455 -37.84 48.15 -125.83
CA ASN A 455 -36.39 48.09 -125.62
C ASN A 455 -35.97 48.70 -124.28
N ASP A 456 -36.67 49.74 -123.80
CA ASP A 456 -36.42 50.33 -122.48
C ASP A 456 -37.01 49.49 -121.34
N GLU A 457 -38.08 48.73 -121.60
CA GLU A 457 -38.71 47.80 -120.66
C GLU A 457 -37.92 46.51 -120.45
N LEU A 458 -37.26 46.01 -121.50
CA LEU A 458 -36.56 44.72 -121.47
C LEU A 458 -35.51 44.64 -120.34
N PRO A 459 -34.65 45.66 -120.10
CA PRO A 459 -33.71 45.67 -118.97
C PRO A 459 -34.41 45.72 -117.61
N SER A 460 -35.53 46.43 -117.50
CA SER A 460 -36.30 46.54 -116.24
C SER A 460 -36.95 45.20 -115.88
N ILE A 461 -37.55 44.53 -116.88
CA ILE A 461 -38.13 43.20 -116.74
C ILE A 461 -37.05 42.16 -116.46
N GLU A 462 -35.91 42.21 -117.18
CA GLU A 462 -34.78 41.31 -116.95
C GLU A 462 -34.23 41.47 -115.53
N LYS A 463 -34.08 42.71 -115.04
CA LYS A 463 -33.62 43.01 -113.69
C LYS A 463 -34.59 42.48 -112.63
N ALA A 464 -35.90 42.69 -112.81
CA ALA A 464 -36.93 42.19 -111.90
C ALA A 464 -37.00 40.65 -111.91
N PHE A 465 -36.93 40.03 -113.08
CA PHE A 465 -36.93 38.58 -113.22
C PHE A 465 -35.67 37.93 -112.65
N LYS A 466 -34.50 38.51 -112.90
CA LYS A 466 -33.23 38.04 -112.35
C LYS A 466 -33.23 38.11 -110.82
N ARG A 467 -33.64 39.23 -110.22
CA ARG A 467 -33.76 39.33 -108.75
C ARG A 467 -34.80 38.38 -108.17
N MET A 468 -35.95 38.20 -108.84
CA MET A 468 -36.97 37.25 -108.40
C MET A 468 -36.44 35.81 -108.45
N ARG A 469 -35.75 35.44 -109.52
CA ARG A 469 -35.13 34.13 -109.70
C ARG A 469 -34.03 33.90 -108.66
N ASP A 470 -33.16 34.88 -108.45
CA ASP A 470 -32.07 34.81 -107.48
C ASP A 470 -32.63 34.73 -106.03
N LEU A 471 -33.72 35.46 -105.72
CA LEU A 471 -34.44 35.34 -104.44
C LEU A 471 -35.12 33.97 -104.28
N GLY A 472 -35.71 33.44 -105.35
CA GLY A 472 -36.31 32.11 -105.37
C GLY A 472 -35.26 31.01 -105.16
N GLN A 473 -34.11 31.13 -105.82
CA GLN A 473 -32.97 30.23 -105.63
C GLN A 473 -32.42 30.35 -104.20
N LYS A 474 -32.27 31.58 -103.67
CA LYS A 474 -31.87 31.81 -102.28
C LYS A 474 -32.83 31.15 -101.31
N ARG A 475 -34.15 31.23 -101.52
CA ARG A 475 -35.15 30.54 -100.71
C ARG A 475 -35.04 29.02 -100.77
N VAL A 476 -34.79 28.45 -101.94
CA VAL A 476 -34.55 27.01 -102.07
C VAL A 476 -33.31 26.59 -101.29
N MET A 477 -32.23 27.37 -101.38
CA MET A 477 -31.02 27.12 -100.58
C MET A 477 -31.25 27.34 -99.07
N ASP A 478 -32.08 28.30 -98.68
CA ASP A 478 -32.49 28.47 -97.28
C ASP A 478 -33.29 27.26 -96.78
N PHE A 479 -34.18 26.69 -97.61
CA PHE A 479 -34.93 25.48 -97.26
C PHE A 479 -34.03 24.27 -97.14
N ASP A 480 -33.08 24.09 -98.05
CA ASP A 480 -32.05 23.05 -97.98
C ASP A 480 -31.23 23.19 -96.68
N GLY A 481 -30.78 24.41 -96.36
CA GLY A 481 -30.10 24.71 -95.10
C GLY A 481 -30.99 24.49 -93.85
N LEU A 482 -32.30 24.75 -93.93
CA LEU A 482 -33.25 24.44 -92.86
C LEU A 482 -33.45 22.93 -92.70
N GLU A 483 -33.48 22.16 -93.79
CA GLU A 483 -33.54 20.71 -93.74
C GLU A 483 -32.27 20.13 -93.13
N GLU A 484 -31.09 20.59 -93.53
CA GLU A 484 -29.82 20.23 -92.88
C GLU A 484 -29.84 20.60 -91.39
N LYS A 485 -30.35 21.78 -91.04
CA LYS A 485 -30.49 22.21 -89.64
C LYS A 485 -31.47 21.33 -88.87
N ILE A 486 -32.57 20.89 -89.47
CA ILE A 486 -33.50 19.93 -88.85
C ILE A 486 -32.79 18.59 -88.60
N GLN A 487 -32.00 18.09 -89.56
CA GLN A 487 -31.23 16.87 -89.37
C GLN A 487 -30.22 17.01 -88.22
N LEU A 488 -29.51 18.14 -88.16
CA LEU A 488 -28.61 18.45 -87.05
C LEU A 488 -29.37 18.54 -85.72
N LEU A 489 -30.51 19.23 -85.68
CA LEU A 489 -31.34 19.34 -84.48
C LEU A 489 -31.90 17.98 -84.03
N ILE A 490 -32.24 17.07 -84.95
CA ILE A 490 -32.64 15.70 -84.63
C ILE A 490 -31.46 14.94 -84.01
N ALA A 491 -30.27 15.05 -84.59
CA ALA A 491 -29.06 14.43 -84.04
C ALA A 491 -28.71 15.00 -82.66
N GLU A 492 -28.81 16.32 -82.49
CA GLU A 492 -28.61 17.01 -81.22
C GLU A 492 -29.67 16.63 -80.20
N LYS A 493 -30.94 16.51 -80.58
CA LYS A 493 -32.04 16.04 -79.73
C LYS A 493 -31.82 14.60 -79.29
N ASN A 494 -31.43 13.70 -80.19
CA ASN A 494 -31.09 12.32 -79.83
C ASN A 494 -29.88 12.27 -78.87
N LYS A 495 -28.87 13.12 -79.10
CA LYS A 495 -27.72 13.26 -78.20
C LYS A 495 -28.13 13.85 -76.85
N ALA A 496 -29.06 14.80 -76.83
CA ALA A 496 -29.63 15.40 -75.63
C ALA A 496 -30.47 14.39 -74.85
N ASP A 497 -31.31 13.60 -75.52
CA ASP A 497 -32.10 12.51 -74.93
C ASP A 497 -31.16 11.45 -74.31
N GLN A 498 -30.12 11.02 -75.04
CA GLN A 498 -29.09 10.11 -74.50
C GLN A 498 -28.42 10.69 -73.26
N LYS A 499 -28.00 11.96 -73.30
CA LYS A 499 -27.42 12.65 -72.14
C LYS A 499 -28.42 12.77 -70.98
N TYR A 500 -29.68 13.03 -71.27
CA TYR A 500 -30.75 13.14 -70.27
C TYR A 500 -30.97 11.80 -69.57
N PHE A 501 -31.11 10.70 -70.32
CA PHE A 501 -31.27 9.38 -69.72
C PHE A 501 -30.02 8.91 -68.96
N ALA A 502 -28.82 9.22 -69.46
CA ALA A 502 -27.58 8.98 -68.73
C ALA A 502 -27.56 9.77 -67.42
N ALA A 503 -27.83 11.08 -67.45
CA ALA A 503 -27.89 11.94 -66.28
C ALA A 503 -29.00 11.51 -65.29
N ARG A 504 -30.15 11.02 -65.78
CA ARG A 504 -31.24 10.49 -64.95
C ARG A 504 -30.80 9.20 -64.24
N LYS A 505 -30.14 8.29 -64.96
CA LYS A 505 -29.58 7.06 -64.39
C LYS A 505 -28.51 7.37 -63.34
N ASP A 506 -27.64 8.34 -63.61
CA ASP A 506 -26.64 8.81 -62.66
C ASP A 506 -27.31 9.44 -61.43
N ALA A 507 -28.35 10.26 -61.62
CA ALA A 507 -29.12 10.85 -60.53
C ALA A 507 -29.82 9.78 -59.66
N ASP A 508 -30.39 8.74 -60.27
CA ASP A 508 -30.98 7.61 -59.53
C ASP A 508 -29.91 6.83 -58.76
N THR A 509 -28.73 6.64 -59.35
CA THR A 509 -27.57 6.02 -58.68
C THR A 509 -27.13 6.86 -57.49
N ARG A 510 -27.00 8.18 -57.64
CA ARG A 510 -26.69 9.11 -56.55
C ARG A 510 -27.78 9.14 -55.47
N ASN A 511 -29.06 9.07 -55.83
CA ASN A 511 -30.15 8.99 -54.86
C ASN A 511 -30.11 7.69 -54.06
N ASN A 512 -29.73 6.57 -54.68
CA ASN A 512 -29.51 5.31 -53.98
C ASN A 512 -28.31 5.38 -53.03
N GLU A 513 -27.20 5.97 -53.46
CA GLU A 513 -26.04 6.23 -52.61
C GLU A 513 -26.40 7.13 -51.42
N ILE A 514 -27.11 8.24 -51.65
CA ILE A 514 -27.59 9.15 -50.59
C ILE A 514 -28.45 8.39 -49.58
N ARG A 515 -29.37 7.53 -50.03
CA ARG A 515 -30.19 6.71 -49.13
C ARG A 515 -29.33 5.75 -48.30
N SER A 516 -28.35 5.09 -48.92
CA SER A 516 -27.43 4.18 -48.23
C SER A 516 -26.57 4.92 -47.21
N LEU A 517 -26.01 6.08 -47.59
CA LEU A 517 -25.24 6.95 -46.71
C LEU A 517 -26.07 7.49 -45.55
N ARG A 518 -27.33 7.88 -45.78
CA ARG A 518 -28.25 8.30 -44.70
C ARG A 518 -28.53 7.15 -43.73
N HIS A 519 -28.74 5.94 -44.24
CA HIS A 519 -28.94 4.77 -43.39
C HIS A 519 -27.69 4.44 -42.57
N GLN A 520 -26.51 4.48 -43.19
CA GLN A 520 -25.22 4.34 -42.50
C GLN A 520 -25.04 5.42 -41.43
N ASN A 521 -25.33 6.68 -41.74
CA ASN A 521 -25.19 7.79 -40.80
C ASN A 521 -26.15 7.67 -39.61
N SER A 522 -27.39 7.22 -39.84
CA SER A 522 -28.35 6.90 -38.76
C SER A 522 -27.80 5.82 -37.83
N LYS A 523 -27.25 4.74 -38.40
CA LYS A 523 -26.66 3.65 -37.63
C LYS A 523 -25.41 4.09 -36.87
N SER A 524 -24.56 4.91 -37.49
CA SER A 524 -23.42 5.54 -36.82
C SER A 524 -23.86 6.44 -35.66
N ALA A 525 -24.93 7.22 -35.83
CA ALA A 525 -25.48 8.06 -34.76
C ALA A 525 -26.02 7.23 -33.59
N GLU A 526 -26.70 6.10 -33.86
CA GLU A 526 -27.14 5.14 -32.83
C GLU A 526 -25.94 4.53 -32.07
N ILE A 527 -24.89 4.12 -32.78
CA ILE A 527 -23.65 3.61 -32.17
C ILE A 527 -23.00 4.68 -31.30
N ILE A 528 -22.91 5.93 -31.77
CA ILE A 528 -22.36 7.04 -30.99
C ILE A 528 -23.20 7.28 -29.73
N ALA A 529 -24.53 7.23 -29.82
CA ALA A 529 -25.41 7.37 -28.66
C ALA A 529 -25.18 6.26 -27.62
N GLN A 530 -25.06 5.00 -28.08
CA GLN A 530 -24.73 3.87 -27.20
C GLN A 530 -23.34 4.02 -26.55
N LEU A 531 -22.33 4.48 -27.31
CA LEU A 531 -20.99 4.72 -26.77
C LEU A 531 -20.99 5.86 -25.73
N LYS A 532 -21.75 6.93 -25.94
CA LYS A 532 -21.91 8.02 -24.97
C LYS A 532 -22.58 7.56 -23.68
N GLU A 533 -23.61 6.72 -23.78
CA GLU A 533 -24.28 6.13 -22.61
C GLU A 533 -23.31 5.21 -21.84
N LEU A 534 -22.54 4.37 -22.54
CA LEU A 534 -21.49 3.55 -21.92
C LEU A 534 -20.38 4.40 -21.27
N GLU A 535 -19.95 5.50 -21.90
CA GLU A 535 -18.99 6.43 -21.31
C GLU A 535 -19.54 7.06 -20.02
N SER A 536 -20.81 7.47 -20.02
CA SER A 536 -21.50 8.02 -18.83
C SER A 536 -21.55 7.00 -17.68
N GLN A 537 -21.90 5.75 -17.99
CA GLN A 537 -21.91 4.65 -17.02
C GLN A 537 -20.50 4.37 -16.46
N ASN A 538 -19.49 4.35 -17.32
CA ASN A 538 -18.09 4.17 -16.91
C ASN A 538 -17.58 5.32 -16.04
N ARG A 539 -17.89 6.58 -16.37
CA ARG A 539 -17.56 7.74 -15.52
C ARG A 539 -18.20 7.63 -14.15
N THR A 540 -19.46 7.22 -14.09
CA THR A 540 -20.19 7.02 -12.83
C THR A 540 -19.54 5.91 -12.00
N LEU A 541 -19.16 4.78 -12.63
CA LEU A 541 -18.46 3.69 -11.95
C LEU A 541 -17.08 4.13 -11.43
N LEU A 542 -16.31 4.87 -12.23
CA LEU A 542 -15.02 5.41 -11.82
C LEU A 542 -15.17 6.35 -10.61
N GLY A 543 -16.13 7.28 -10.63
CA GLY A 543 -16.40 8.16 -9.49
C GLY A 543 -16.78 7.39 -8.22
N ASN A 544 -17.56 6.31 -8.35
CA ASN A 544 -17.90 5.44 -7.23
C ASN A 544 -16.67 4.69 -6.68
N LEU A 545 -15.80 4.16 -7.55
CA LEU A 545 -14.57 3.49 -7.15
C LEU A 545 -13.57 4.46 -6.51
N GLU A 546 -13.44 5.68 -7.04
CA GLU A 546 -12.60 6.74 -6.46
C GLU A 546 -13.08 7.10 -5.05
N LYS A 547 -14.40 7.23 -4.85
CA LYS A 547 -15.00 7.47 -3.53
C LYS A 547 -14.70 6.32 -2.57
N GLN A 548 -14.91 5.07 -2.99
CA GLN A 548 -14.60 3.89 -2.16
C GLN A 548 -13.12 3.82 -1.80
N MET A 549 -12.22 4.13 -2.74
CA MET A 549 -10.78 4.19 -2.48
C MET A 549 -10.42 5.32 -1.50
N GLY A 550 -11.11 6.46 -1.56
CA GLY A 550 -11.00 7.54 -0.59
C GLY A 550 -11.42 7.10 0.82
N ASP A 551 -12.59 6.48 0.94
CA ASP A 551 -13.13 5.98 2.21
C ASP A 551 -12.23 4.89 2.81
N LEU A 552 -11.70 3.98 1.97
CA LEU A 552 -10.75 2.94 2.40
C LEU A 552 -9.42 3.54 2.86
N ARG A 553 -8.92 4.59 2.21
CA ARG A 553 -7.69 5.28 2.65
C ARG A 553 -7.91 5.97 3.99
N LEU A 554 -9.05 6.63 4.18
CA LEU A 554 -9.38 7.30 5.45
C LEU A 554 -9.50 6.29 6.60
N THR A 555 -10.23 5.20 6.39
CA THR A 555 -10.40 4.14 7.40
C THR A 555 -9.09 3.43 7.71
N ASN A 556 -8.22 3.21 6.72
CA ASN A 556 -6.90 2.64 6.95
C ASN A 556 -6.00 3.62 7.73
N ALA A 557 -6.06 4.91 7.44
CA ALA A 557 -5.33 5.93 8.21
C ALA A 557 -5.78 5.99 9.68
N THR A 558 -7.08 5.88 9.95
CA THR A 558 -7.60 5.82 11.33
C THR A 558 -7.14 4.57 12.04
N LEU A 559 -7.24 3.40 11.40
CA LEU A 559 -6.78 2.12 11.97
C LEU A 559 -5.27 2.12 12.24
N VAL A 560 -4.45 2.69 11.36
CA VAL A 560 -3.01 2.83 11.58
C VAL A 560 -2.71 3.73 12.77
N SER A 561 -3.45 4.84 12.92
CA SER A 561 -3.32 5.72 14.09
C SER A 561 -3.71 5.01 15.38
N GLU A 562 -4.81 4.26 15.39
CA GLU A 562 -5.24 3.47 16.55
C GLU A 562 -4.24 2.36 16.90
N ASN A 563 -3.73 1.63 15.91
CA ASN A 563 -2.71 0.61 16.12
C ASN A 563 -1.43 1.20 16.72
N LYS A 564 -0.96 2.36 16.25
CA LYS A 564 0.20 3.05 16.85
C LYS A 564 -0.07 3.46 18.29
N LYS A 565 -1.27 3.95 18.61
CA LYS A 565 -1.66 4.27 19.99
C LYS A 565 -1.64 3.02 20.86
N MET A 566 -2.24 1.93 20.41
CA MET A 566 -2.27 0.65 21.13
C MET A 566 -0.87 0.05 21.31
N GLU A 567 -0.02 0.12 20.29
CA GLU A 567 1.37 -0.33 20.35
C GLU A 567 2.17 0.48 21.38
N SER A 568 2.03 1.81 21.39
CA SER A 568 2.68 2.68 22.38
C SER A 568 2.23 2.38 23.81
N ALA A 569 0.92 2.21 24.03
CA ALA A 569 0.36 1.86 25.34
C ALA A 569 0.84 0.47 25.82
N THR A 570 0.93 -0.49 24.89
CA THR A 570 1.44 -1.84 25.19
C THR A 570 2.93 -1.82 25.55
N LEU A 571 3.71 -1.01 24.85
CA LEU A 571 5.16 -0.88 25.08
C LEU A 571 5.43 -0.18 26.43
N GLU A 572 4.68 0.87 26.76
CA GLU A 572 4.71 1.51 28.08
C GLU A 572 4.29 0.55 29.20
N GLY A 573 3.22 -0.23 28.98
CA GLY A 573 2.77 -1.26 29.90
C GLY A 573 3.86 -2.31 30.16
N THR A 574 4.52 -2.79 29.10
CA THR A 574 5.62 -3.76 29.20
C THR A 574 6.80 -3.20 29.98
N ARG A 575 7.24 -1.96 29.67
CA ARG A 575 8.32 -1.29 30.40
C ARG A 575 7.99 -1.12 31.88
N ARG A 576 6.74 -0.79 32.21
CA ARG A 576 6.29 -0.64 33.59
C ARG A 576 6.30 -1.97 34.33
N ILE A 577 5.86 -3.06 33.69
CA ILE A 577 5.91 -4.41 34.25
C ILE A 577 7.36 -4.84 34.49
N GLU A 578 8.27 -4.63 33.53
CA GLU A 578 9.70 -4.95 33.70
C GLU A 578 10.34 -4.17 34.85
N SER A 579 10.06 -2.87 34.96
CA SER A 579 10.55 -2.04 36.06
C SER A 579 10.03 -2.53 37.41
N LEU A 580 8.73 -2.85 37.51
CA LEU A 580 8.14 -3.37 38.74
C LEU A 580 8.70 -4.75 39.09
N ASN A 581 8.88 -5.63 38.12
CA ASN A 581 9.49 -6.94 38.33
C ASN A 581 10.92 -6.81 38.86
N LYS A 582 11.72 -5.89 38.30
CA LYS A 582 13.08 -5.63 38.80
C LYS A 582 13.07 -5.13 40.24
N GLN A 583 12.18 -4.20 40.57
CA GLN A 583 12.04 -3.73 41.96
C GLN A 583 11.60 -4.85 42.90
N ILE A 584 10.67 -5.72 42.47
CA ILE A 584 10.24 -6.88 43.24
C ILE A 584 11.40 -7.84 43.46
N THR A 585 12.22 -8.13 42.43
CA THR A 585 13.37 -9.02 42.58
C THR A 585 14.42 -8.44 43.52
N ASP A 586 14.72 -7.15 43.40
CA ASP A 586 15.71 -6.47 44.24
C ASP A 586 15.25 -6.46 45.71
N LEU A 587 14.00 -6.06 45.97
CA LEU A 587 13.41 -6.08 47.30
C LEU A 587 13.35 -7.50 47.89
N THR A 588 12.95 -8.50 47.08
CA THR A 588 12.91 -9.90 47.52
C THR A 588 14.31 -10.40 47.90
N SER A 589 15.34 -10.04 47.12
CA SER A 589 16.72 -10.42 47.42
C SER A 589 17.23 -9.77 48.71
N LEU A 590 16.90 -8.49 48.92
CA LEU A 590 17.29 -7.74 50.10
C LEU A 590 16.61 -8.30 51.36
N VAL A 591 15.31 -8.60 51.30
CA VAL A 591 14.56 -9.23 52.39
C VAL A 591 15.18 -10.59 52.72
N LYS A 592 15.40 -11.47 51.73
CA LYS A 592 16.04 -12.78 51.96
C LYS A 592 17.43 -12.68 52.59
N SER A 593 18.23 -11.71 52.17
CA SER A 593 19.57 -11.49 52.75
C SER A 593 19.49 -10.97 54.19
N LYS A 594 18.58 -10.04 54.48
CA LYS A 594 18.39 -9.49 55.82
C LYS A 594 17.80 -10.52 56.78
N ASP A 595 16.82 -11.29 56.34
CA ASP A 595 16.20 -12.34 57.16
C ASP A 595 17.21 -13.43 57.51
N SER A 596 18.02 -13.89 56.55
CA SER A 596 19.05 -14.90 56.82
C SER A 596 20.16 -14.39 57.74
N ALA A 597 20.64 -13.15 57.53
CA ALA A 597 21.62 -12.54 58.42
C ALA A 597 21.08 -12.33 59.84
N SER A 598 19.84 -11.86 59.97
CA SER A 598 19.17 -11.64 61.25
C SER A 598 18.94 -12.96 62.00
N ALA A 599 18.50 -14.01 61.31
CA ALA A 599 18.30 -15.33 61.89
C ALA A 599 19.61 -15.92 62.46
N ILE A 600 20.71 -15.85 61.69
CA ILE A 600 22.04 -16.32 62.13
C ILE A 600 22.52 -15.56 63.37
N VAL A 601 22.36 -14.24 63.39
CA VAL A 601 22.77 -13.42 64.55
C VAL A 601 21.90 -13.71 65.77
N LYS A 602 20.58 -13.83 65.61
CA LYS A 602 19.67 -14.17 66.72
C LYS A 602 19.99 -15.56 67.29
N GLU A 603 20.20 -16.57 66.45
CA GLU A 603 20.54 -17.92 66.90
C GLU A 603 21.89 -17.95 67.65
N ARG A 604 22.91 -17.26 67.12
CA ARG A 604 24.21 -17.15 67.78
C ARG A 604 24.11 -16.45 69.15
N ASN A 605 23.37 -15.36 69.25
CA ASN A 605 23.18 -14.65 70.52
C ASN A 605 22.47 -15.54 71.56
N ILE A 606 21.42 -16.26 71.14
CA ILE A 606 20.70 -17.19 72.00
C ILE A 606 21.64 -18.27 72.57
N GLN A 607 22.48 -18.86 71.71
CA GLN A 607 23.46 -19.87 72.11
C GLN A 607 24.52 -19.30 73.06
N GLN A 608 25.08 -18.13 72.74
CA GLN A 608 26.10 -17.48 73.56
C GLN A 608 25.57 -17.08 74.94
N GLU A 609 24.34 -16.56 75.04
CA GLU A 609 23.72 -16.23 76.32
C GLU A 609 23.51 -17.47 77.19
N ALA A 610 23.12 -18.60 76.60
CA ALA A 610 22.98 -19.86 77.33
C ALA A 610 24.33 -20.43 77.79
N GLU A 611 25.39 -20.29 76.98
CA GLU A 611 26.75 -20.68 77.35
C GLU A 611 27.32 -19.80 78.46
N VAL A 612 27.07 -18.50 78.45
CA VAL A 612 27.50 -17.58 79.50
C VAL A 612 26.92 -17.99 80.86
N GLU A 613 25.64 -18.36 80.93
CA GLU A 613 25.03 -18.83 82.19
C GLU A 613 25.64 -20.15 82.67
N LYS A 614 25.95 -21.09 81.77
CA LYS A 614 26.69 -22.33 82.14
C LYS A 614 28.07 -22.01 82.70
N LEU A 615 28.80 -21.09 82.05
CA LEU A 615 30.14 -20.69 82.49
C LEU A 615 30.10 -19.97 83.84
N LYS A 616 29.08 -19.16 84.13
CA LYS A 616 28.89 -18.54 85.45
C LYS A 616 28.75 -19.58 86.54
N VAL A 617 27.89 -20.59 86.36
CA VAL A 617 27.72 -21.70 87.30
C VAL A 617 29.06 -22.43 87.51
N ARG A 618 29.80 -22.71 86.43
CA ARG A 618 31.12 -23.35 86.50
C ARG A 618 32.16 -22.52 87.26
N ILE A 619 32.17 -21.21 87.05
CA ILE A 619 33.06 -20.28 87.76
C ILE A 619 32.70 -20.24 89.25
N GLU A 620 31.42 -20.14 89.61
CA GLU A 620 30.97 -20.14 90.99
C GLU A 620 31.35 -21.44 91.72
N HIS A 621 31.23 -22.59 91.05
CA HIS A 621 31.67 -23.87 91.59
C HIS A 621 33.18 -23.91 91.81
N ALA A 622 33.97 -23.50 90.81
CA ALA A 622 35.43 -23.43 90.93
C ALA A 622 35.89 -22.47 92.03
N GLN A 623 35.16 -21.37 92.26
CA GLN A 623 35.42 -20.44 93.36
C GLN A 623 35.14 -21.10 94.73
N LYS A 624 34.03 -21.82 94.88
CA LYS A 624 33.73 -22.59 96.09
C LYS A 624 34.80 -23.66 96.38
N ASP A 625 35.28 -24.35 95.36
CA ASP A 625 36.37 -25.32 95.49
C ASP A 625 37.67 -24.66 95.94
N ARG A 626 38.06 -23.54 95.32
CA ARG A 626 39.22 -22.75 95.74
C ARG A 626 39.13 -22.37 97.21
N ASP A 627 37.99 -21.89 97.67
CA ASP A 627 37.79 -21.45 99.05
C ASP A 627 37.82 -22.62 100.03
N ASN A 628 37.30 -23.79 99.64
CA ASN A 628 37.45 -25.04 100.39
C ASN A 628 38.91 -25.48 100.54
N TRP A 629 39.70 -25.42 99.47
CA TRP A 629 41.14 -25.73 99.51
C TRP A 629 41.92 -24.75 100.37
N ARG A 630 41.59 -23.46 100.29
CA ARG A 630 42.19 -22.42 101.13
C ARG A 630 41.91 -22.66 102.63
N SER A 631 40.70 -23.07 102.98
CA SER A 631 40.32 -23.41 104.36
C SER A 631 41.10 -24.63 104.89
N LYS A 632 41.24 -25.68 104.07
CA LYS A 632 42.03 -26.88 104.44
C LYS A 632 43.51 -26.58 104.68
N ALA A 633 44.12 -25.67 103.91
CA ALA A 633 45.52 -25.29 104.07
C ALA A 633 45.81 -24.52 105.39
N LEU A 634 44.82 -23.81 105.95
CA LEU A 634 44.98 -23.00 107.16
C LEU A 634 44.91 -23.83 108.47
N SER A 635 44.44 -25.07 108.41
CA SER A 635 44.17 -25.91 109.58
C SER A 635 45.35 -26.81 110.02
N ASN A 636 46.49 -26.79 109.31
CA ASN A 636 47.58 -27.77 109.46
C ASN A 636 48.90 -27.24 110.08
N SER A 637 48.88 -26.11 110.81
CA SER A 637 50.05 -25.59 111.55
C SER A 637 50.16 -26.27 112.93
N SER A 638 51.09 -27.22 113.10
CA SER A 638 51.27 -28.06 114.30
C SER A 638 52.38 -27.54 115.24
N GLU A 639 52.29 -27.81 116.55
CA GLU A 639 53.29 -27.55 117.62
C GLU A 639 54.73 -27.99 117.26
N GLU A 640 54.87 -28.95 116.34
CA GLU A 640 56.15 -29.42 115.82
C GLU A 640 56.94 -28.32 115.08
N GLU A 641 56.27 -27.37 114.42
CA GLU A 641 56.93 -26.24 113.74
C GLU A 641 57.54 -25.24 114.74
N GLU A 642 56.91 -25.08 115.91
CA GLU A 642 57.34 -24.15 116.96
C GLU A 642 58.56 -24.67 117.75
N MET A 643 58.61 -25.99 118.01
CA MET A 643 59.78 -26.64 118.61
C MET A 643 61.02 -26.57 117.72
N LEU A 644 60.88 -26.81 116.40
CA LEU A 644 62.01 -26.79 115.45
C LEU A 644 62.62 -25.39 115.32
N ARG A 645 61.81 -24.33 115.37
CA ARG A 645 62.30 -22.94 115.38
C ARG A 645 63.17 -22.64 116.61
N THR A 646 62.85 -23.17 117.78
CA THR A 646 63.61 -22.91 119.02
C THR A 646 65.04 -23.47 118.99
N PHE A 647 65.25 -24.64 118.37
CA PHE A 647 66.59 -25.21 118.21
C PHE A 647 67.47 -24.44 117.23
N ALA A 648 66.86 -23.92 116.16
CA ALA A 648 67.56 -23.31 115.04
C ALA A 648 67.97 -21.85 115.30
N LEU A 649 67.30 -21.16 116.23
CA LEU A 649 67.56 -19.75 116.57
C LEU A 649 68.69 -19.55 117.59
N CYS A 650 69.43 -18.44 117.46
CA CYS A 650 70.58 -18.07 118.29
C CYS A 650 70.16 -17.86 119.74
N SER A 651 70.87 -18.47 120.68
CA SER A 651 70.56 -18.38 122.11
C SER A 651 70.77 -16.99 122.72
N ILE A 652 71.48 -16.08 122.03
CA ILE A 652 71.72 -14.71 122.51
C ILE A 652 70.56 -13.78 122.12
N CYS A 653 70.14 -13.78 120.85
CA CYS A 653 69.11 -12.87 120.36
C CYS A 653 67.73 -13.51 120.14
N ARG A 654 67.64 -14.84 120.09
CA ARG A 654 66.44 -15.63 119.76
C ARG A 654 65.71 -15.23 118.46
N ASN A 655 66.38 -14.51 117.58
CA ASN A 655 65.78 -13.97 116.36
C ASN A 655 66.49 -14.44 115.08
N ASN A 656 67.82 -14.55 115.11
CA ASN A 656 68.60 -15.00 113.97
C ASN A 656 68.98 -16.48 114.10
N PHE A 657 69.01 -17.22 113.01
CA PHE A 657 69.50 -18.59 112.99
C PHE A 657 70.98 -18.70 113.41
N LYS A 658 71.35 -19.80 114.06
CA LYS A 658 72.72 -20.08 114.54
C LYS A 658 73.66 -20.40 113.37
N ASN A 659 74.29 -19.39 112.79
CA ASN A 659 75.12 -19.55 111.60
C ASN A 659 76.66 -19.44 111.85
N THR A 660 77.12 -19.25 113.08
CA THR A 660 78.53 -19.00 113.41
C THR A 660 78.99 -19.76 114.67
N ALA A 661 80.08 -20.52 114.58
CA ALA A 661 80.70 -21.26 115.68
C ALA A 661 82.02 -20.63 116.15
N LEU A 662 82.29 -20.73 117.46
CA LEU A 662 83.58 -20.33 118.06
C LEU A 662 84.54 -21.53 118.12
N LYS A 663 85.63 -21.52 117.34
CA LYS A 663 86.60 -22.62 117.21
C LYS A 663 87.21 -23.07 118.55
N THR A 664 87.37 -22.16 119.52
CA THR A 664 87.96 -22.49 120.83
C THR A 664 87.07 -23.33 121.75
N CYS A 665 85.75 -23.41 121.47
CA CYS A 665 84.80 -24.13 122.33
C CYS A 665 83.63 -24.81 121.61
N GLY A 666 83.47 -24.64 120.30
CA GLY A 666 82.45 -25.30 119.48
C GLY A 666 81.02 -24.74 119.59
N HIS A 667 80.76 -23.72 120.42
CA HIS A 667 79.39 -23.18 120.58
C HIS A 667 78.95 -22.31 119.40
N LEU A 668 77.69 -22.50 118.97
CA LEU A 668 77.07 -21.79 117.84
C LEU A 668 76.15 -20.64 118.27
N PHE A 669 76.33 -19.49 117.61
CA PHE A 669 75.52 -18.29 117.75
C PHE A 669 75.29 -17.67 116.36
N CYS A 670 74.51 -16.60 116.24
CA CYS A 670 74.46 -15.85 114.99
C CYS A 670 75.70 -14.96 114.85
N SER A 671 76.13 -14.74 113.61
CA SER A 671 77.31 -13.92 113.27
C SER A 671 77.27 -12.55 113.94
N LYS A 672 76.11 -11.88 113.89
CA LYS A 672 75.89 -10.58 114.54
C LYS A 672 76.26 -10.60 116.04
N CYS A 673 75.80 -11.60 116.78
CA CYS A 673 76.09 -11.67 118.23
C CYS A 673 77.54 -12.04 118.55
N VAL A 674 78.23 -12.74 117.65
CA VAL A 674 79.67 -13.03 117.81
C VAL A 674 80.50 -11.77 117.52
N ASP A 675 80.17 -11.05 116.44
CA ASP A 675 80.83 -9.80 116.06
C ASP A 675 80.62 -8.68 117.09
N ASP A 676 79.42 -8.57 117.66
CA ASP A 676 79.11 -7.62 118.74
C ASP A 676 79.95 -7.86 120.00
N ARG A 677 80.31 -9.12 120.28
CA ARG A 677 81.19 -9.44 121.43
C ARG A 677 82.65 -9.11 121.16
N ILE A 678 83.12 -9.33 119.93
CA ILE A 678 84.50 -8.99 119.53
C ILE A 678 84.70 -7.47 119.54
N SER A 679 83.73 -6.73 119.00
CA SER A 679 83.76 -5.26 118.93
C SER A 679 83.73 -4.61 120.32
N ASN A 680 82.91 -5.14 121.24
CA ASN A 680 82.86 -4.66 122.63
C ASN A 680 84.01 -5.17 123.54
N ARG A 681 85.06 -5.77 122.97
CA ARG A 681 86.20 -6.38 123.70
C ARG A 681 85.79 -7.45 124.73
N MET A 682 84.56 -7.98 124.67
CA MET A 682 84.06 -9.07 125.50
C MET A 682 84.41 -10.43 124.89
N ARG A 683 85.72 -10.66 124.73
CA ARG A 683 86.33 -11.82 124.04
C ARG A 683 86.27 -13.12 124.86
N LYS A 684 85.11 -13.44 125.47
CA LYS A 684 84.81 -14.68 126.19
C LYS A 684 83.48 -15.27 125.70
N CYS A 685 83.45 -16.58 125.44
CA CYS A 685 82.26 -17.27 124.93
C CYS A 685 81.08 -17.14 125.92
N PRO A 686 79.86 -16.76 125.48
CA PRO A 686 78.68 -16.66 126.34
C PRO A 686 78.32 -17.96 127.08
N SER A 687 78.56 -19.12 126.45
CA SER A 687 78.16 -20.41 127.02
C SER A 687 79.21 -20.99 127.97
N CYS A 688 80.51 -20.80 127.73
CA CYS A 688 81.56 -21.48 128.48
C CYS A 688 82.71 -20.59 128.96
N SER A 689 82.64 -19.28 128.72
CA SER A 689 83.59 -18.28 129.18
C SER A 689 85.05 -18.42 128.71
N ARG A 690 85.37 -19.40 127.85
CA ARG A 690 86.69 -19.49 127.19
C ARG A 690 86.96 -18.27 126.33
N ALA A 691 88.18 -17.76 126.41
CA ALA A 691 88.61 -16.63 125.59
C ALA A 691 88.62 -17.03 124.10
N PHE A 692 88.24 -16.10 123.23
CA PHE A 692 88.29 -16.28 121.78
C PHE A 692 88.63 -14.94 121.11
N ASP A 693 89.42 -14.98 120.04
CA ASP A 693 89.70 -13.82 119.20
C ASP A 693 89.00 -13.92 117.84
N LYS A 694 89.11 -12.89 117.01
CA LYS A 694 88.52 -12.81 115.67
C LYS A 694 88.97 -13.97 114.76
N MET A 695 90.16 -14.52 114.98
CA MET A 695 90.67 -15.69 114.24
C MET A 695 89.97 -17.00 114.62
N ASP A 696 89.30 -17.01 115.77
CA ASP A 696 88.59 -18.17 116.33
C ASP A 696 87.11 -18.22 115.94
N VAL A 697 86.65 -17.35 115.04
CA VAL A 697 85.27 -17.35 114.53
C VAL A 697 85.18 -18.13 113.22
N MET A 698 84.23 -19.06 113.11
CA MET A 698 83.99 -19.88 111.93
C MET A 698 82.50 -19.85 111.53
N PRO A 699 82.13 -19.42 110.31
CA PRO A 699 80.75 -19.57 109.81
C PRO A 699 80.41 -21.04 109.53
N VAL A 700 79.20 -21.48 109.86
CA VAL A 700 78.75 -22.90 109.77
C VAL A 700 77.72 -23.13 108.67
N HIS A 701 76.88 -22.14 108.38
CA HIS A 701 76.02 -22.08 107.18
C HIS A 701 75.73 -20.60 106.88
N HIS A 702 75.15 -20.29 105.72
CA HIS A 702 74.78 -18.93 105.37
C HIS A 702 73.52 -18.47 106.10
#